data_AF-A0A9P5KZY8-F1
#
_entry.id   AF-A0A9P5KZY8-F1
#
_cell.length_a   1.000
_cell.length_b   1.000
_cell.length_c   1.000
_cell.angle_alpha   90.00
_cell.angle_beta   90.00
_cell.angle_gamma   90.00
#
_symmetry.space_group_name_H-M   'P 1'
#
loop_
_entity.id
_entity.type
_entity.pdbx_description
1 polymer ?
#
loop_
_entity_poly.entity_id
_entity_poly.type
_entity_poly.pdbx_seq_one_letter_code
_entity_poly.pdbx_strand_id
1 'polypeptide(L)'
;MTTAQSIGIDAFALNCASIDSYTPTQLALAYEAAQQVNFKVFISFDFAYWTNGDTAKITEYMKLYAGHPAQMQYKGGAVVSTFVGDSFNWDEVKQGTPHPIYALPNLQDPAEATTGPAKSADGAFSWLAWPTDGGNSIIPGPMTTVWDDRFIHFLAGKTYMAPVSPWFSTHFNTKNWVFVCENLPTLRWEQMLSLQPDLIEIITWNDYGESHYIGPYSAHHSDDGSSQWAENMPHDAWRNLFKPYIAAYKSGAKTPTVEADEVVYWYRPTPKGVVCTGDNLSAPMGASMLSDSIFVATMLTSPATLTVQSGDNAPVSIDVPAGIVTSNVTMGVGAQSFKVTRDGKTILSGQGGLAVRDRAYEPEPDSFQVNAQNEVTAIPSELGPRTPCLTPATPEPQGLRGAAYETLDTNAGARTMAFTHTPLPMANSIGSIRKFGRDNPSRPRHVVLRYLEELFVPFLHLLVLGTTVEKAEKTDDGQWKLTLHRRNVEHGTSNPSKDYWWEEQFDALVVASGHFTVPNIPNIEGLVETCTEFPDKFEHSKSWRSQASYVNKKIVIVGGGISAADLVEDLHQIVKGPLYVSRRSDVGFLEDAWCLPNVVNKTTISRISPADGGTVEFQDGTSINGVDKIIFATGYKLSYPFLPFEAVTPQNRLAGFYQHIFRIGDPSLAVIGQVRAAISFRIYEYQAVAVSRFLAGRSKDLPSKIEQEEWEEQRLQYKGPTELFHEIKPDFVDYYGWLREFAGHPAGKPTEYLLPEFEDNWVQSDIEILLARQQYWAALRAKHRALDYVAKASI
;
A
#
# COMPACT_ATOMS: atom_id res chain seq x y z
N MET A 1 10.03 17.55 2.85
CA MET A 1 10.71 18.87 2.81
C MET A 1 12.21 18.74 3.10
N THR A 2 12.64 18.18 4.24
CA THR A 2 14.08 17.93 4.51
C THR A 2 14.78 17.14 3.41
N THR A 3 14.14 16.09 2.89
CA THR A 3 14.65 15.31 1.75
C THR A 3 14.76 16.11 0.45
N ALA A 4 13.88 17.11 0.26
CA ALA A 4 13.95 17.99 -0.90
C ALA A 4 15.11 18.99 -0.76
N GLN A 5 15.28 19.56 0.44
CA GLN A 5 16.41 20.43 0.77
C GLN A 5 17.76 19.75 0.58
N SER A 6 17.88 18.46 0.96
CA SER A 6 19.15 17.73 0.87
C SER A 6 19.65 17.53 -0.57
N ILE A 7 18.77 17.68 -1.56
CA ILE A 7 19.13 17.65 -2.99
C ILE A 7 19.09 19.04 -3.65
N GLY A 8 18.84 20.10 -2.88
CA GLY A 8 18.92 21.49 -3.33
C GLY A 8 17.61 22.10 -3.86
N ILE A 9 16.46 21.44 -3.68
CA ILE A 9 15.15 22.03 -3.98
C ILE A 9 14.84 23.13 -2.95
N ASP A 10 14.30 24.26 -3.41
CA ASP A 10 14.04 25.43 -2.58
C ASP A 10 12.62 25.48 -2.00
N ALA A 11 11.64 25.02 -2.78
CA ALA A 11 10.23 25.11 -2.42
C ALA A 11 9.38 23.97 -3.01
N PHE A 12 8.17 23.79 -2.47
CA PHE A 12 7.11 23.04 -3.14
C PHE A 12 6.00 23.95 -3.66
N ALA A 13 5.58 23.70 -4.90
CA ALA A 13 4.31 24.19 -5.43
C ALA A 13 3.17 23.33 -4.86
N LEU A 14 2.25 23.95 -4.14
CA LEU A 14 1.09 23.27 -3.55
C LEU A 14 -0.08 23.39 -4.53
N ASN A 15 -0.29 22.37 -5.36
CA ASN A 15 -1.43 22.35 -6.29
C ASN A 15 -2.74 22.24 -5.52
N CYS A 16 -3.61 23.23 -5.65
CA CYS A 16 -4.80 23.40 -4.82
C CYS A 16 -6.06 23.51 -5.67
N ALA A 17 -6.95 22.52 -5.58
CA ALA A 17 -8.31 22.58 -6.11
C ALA A 17 -9.25 23.36 -5.17
N SER A 18 -10.30 24.00 -5.68
CA SER A 18 -11.23 24.82 -4.88
C SER A 18 -12.41 24.04 -4.26
N ILE A 19 -12.23 22.74 -4.00
CA ILE A 19 -13.36 21.79 -3.97
C ILE A 19 -13.91 21.42 -2.59
N ASP A 20 -13.29 21.81 -1.47
CA ASP A 20 -13.75 21.31 -0.17
C ASP A 20 -13.28 22.08 1.08
N SER A 21 -13.81 21.67 2.23
CA SER A 21 -13.39 22.09 3.57
C SER A 21 -12.02 21.53 4.00
N TYR A 22 -11.38 20.68 3.19
CA TYR A 22 -10.14 19.99 3.51
C TYR A 22 -8.91 20.83 3.12
N THR A 23 -8.95 21.45 1.93
CA THR A 23 -7.86 22.24 1.35
C THR A 23 -7.31 23.33 2.29
N PRO A 24 -8.14 24.15 2.99
CA PRO A 24 -7.60 25.20 3.87
C PRO A 24 -6.75 24.67 5.03
N THR A 25 -7.18 23.55 5.64
CA THR A 25 -6.46 22.94 6.77
C THR A 25 -5.13 22.36 6.31
N GLN A 26 -5.11 21.64 5.18
CA GLN A 26 -3.86 21.07 4.66
C GLN A 26 -2.86 22.15 4.25
N LEU A 27 -3.35 23.24 3.66
CA LEU A 27 -2.51 24.36 3.30
C LEU A 27 -1.84 24.97 4.54
N ALA A 28 -2.60 25.21 5.62
CA ALA A 28 -2.05 25.70 6.88
C ALA A 28 -0.98 24.74 7.46
N LEU A 29 -1.27 23.44 7.49
CA LEU A 29 -0.33 22.42 7.97
C LEU A 29 0.95 22.37 7.11
N ALA A 30 0.83 22.51 5.78
CA ALA A 30 1.99 22.53 4.88
C ALA A 30 2.89 23.74 5.12
N TYR A 31 2.33 24.93 5.33
CA TYR A 31 3.10 26.14 5.66
C TYR A 31 3.76 26.05 7.04
N GLU A 32 3.07 25.48 8.03
CA GLU A 32 3.62 25.24 9.36
C GLU A 32 4.80 24.25 9.29
N ALA A 33 4.61 23.10 8.64
CA ALA A 33 5.66 22.10 8.46
C ALA A 33 6.88 22.68 7.72
N ALA A 34 6.65 23.49 6.68
CA ALA A 34 7.71 24.17 5.95
C ALA A 34 8.49 25.15 6.84
N GLN A 35 7.79 25.93 7.67
CA GLN A 35 8.41 26.85 8.61
C GLN A 35 9.30 26.11 9.62
N GLN A 36 8.83 24.97 10.17
CA GLN A 36 9.56 24.19 11.17
C GLN A 36 10.95 23.72 10.68
N VAL A 37 11.10 23.49 9.37
CA VAL A 37 12.37 23.04 8.76
C VAL A 37 13.03 24.11 7.88
N ASN A 38 12.58 25.37 7.97
CA ASN A 38 13.05 26.49 7.15
C ASN A 38 13.02 26.18 5.63
N PHE A 39 11.99 25.47 5.18
CA PHE A 39 11.71 25.21 3.78
C PHE A 39 10.68 26.22 3.25
N LYS A 40 10.58 26.35 1.93
CA LYS A 40 9.59 27.23 1.30
C LYS A 40 8.47 26.44 0.64
N VAL A 41 7.31 27.06 0.54
CA VAL A 41 6.16 26.58 -0.21
C VAL A 41 5.49 27.77 -0.90
N PHE A 42 4.74 27.50 -1.96
CA PHE A 42 3.88 28.49 -2.58
C PHE A 42 2.62 27.84 -3.16
N ILE A 43 1.57 28.62 -3.33
CA ILE A 43 0.29 28.12 -3.83
C ILE A 43 0.33 28.05 -5.35
N SER A 44 -0.08 26.91 -5.90
CA SER A 44 -0.46 26.75 -7.31
C SER A 44 -1.97 26.55 -7.39
N PHE A 45 -2.71 27.53 -7.91
CA PHE A 45 -4.17 27.43 -8.02
C PHE A 45 -4.55 26.59 -9.24
N ASP A 46 -5.35 25.54 -9.03
CA ASP A 46 -5.79 24.65 -10.12
C ASP A 46 -7.05 25.19 -10.81
N PHE A 47 -6.90 25.89 -11.92
CA PHE A 47 -8.02 26.50 -12.66
C PHE A 47 -8.90 25.49 -13.40
N ALA A 48 -8.70 24.17 -13.24
CA ALA A 48 -9.76 23.19 -13.50
C ALA A 48 -10.91 23.29 -12.47
N TYR A 49 -10.62 23.86 -11.30
CA TYR A 49 -11.56 24.06 -10.19
C TYR A 49 -11.76 25.53 -9.82
N TRP A 50 -10.75 26.37 -10.01
CA TRP A 50 -10.85 27.83 -9.85
C TRP A 50 -11.33 28.53 -11.13
N THR A 51 -11.95 29.70 -11.00
CA THR A 51 -12.43 30.49 -12.14
C THR A 51 -11.97 31.95 -12.07
N ASN A 52 -12.09 32.67 -13.19
CA ASN A 52 -11.86 34.12 -13.23
C ASN A 52 -12.82 34.92 -12.31
N GLY A 53 -13.90 34.31 -11.81
CA GLY A 53 -14.79 34.93 -10.81
C GLY A 53 -14.29 34.84 -9.37
N ASP A 54 -13.23 34.07 -9.10
CA ASP A 54 -12.74 33.80 -7.75
C ASP A 54 -11.64 34.76 -7.27
N THR A 55 -11.40 35.87 -7.98
CA THR A 55 -10.37 36.87 -7.66
C THR A 55 -10.37 37.29 -6.19
N ALA A 56 -11.55 37.55 -5.61
CA ALA A 56 -11.67 37.93 -4.20
C ALA A 56 -11.17 36.81 -3.26
N LYS A 57 -11.51 35.54 -3.54
CA LYS A 57 -11.08 34.41 -2.71
C LYS A 57 -9.58 34.18 -2.85
N ILE A 58 -9.04 34.20 -4.07
CA ILE A 58 -7.60 34.09 -4.33
C ILE A 58 -6.86 35.19 -3.56
N THR A 59 -7.37 36.42 -3.59
CA THR A 59 -6.81 37.55 -2.82
C THR A 59 -6.79 37.28 -1.31
N GLU A 60 -7.84 36.69 -0.74
CA GLU A 60 -7.84 36.33 0.69
C GLU A 60 -6.79 35.26 1.05
N TYR A 61 -6.61 34.24 0.21
CA TYR A 61 -5.51 33.30 0.38
C TYR A 61 -4.15 34.00 0.31
N MET A 62 -3.96 34.89 -0.67
CA MET A 62 -2.71 35.63 -0.79
C MET A 62 -2.47 36.57 0.39
N LYS A 63 -3.49 37.23 0.95
CA LYS A 63 -3.34 38.02 2.20
C LYS A 63 -2.87 37.17 3.37
N LEU A 64 -3.33 35.92 3.46
CA LEU A 64 -2.98 35.02 4.54
C LEU A 64 -1.53 34.52 4.43
N TYR A 65 -1.10 34.15 3.22
CA TYR A 65 0.15 33.42 3.02
C TYR A 65 1.29 34.24 2.40
N ALA A 66 1.04 35.33 1.68
CA ALA A 66 2.09 36.05 0.95
C ALA A 66 3.21 36.58 1.87
N GLY A 67 2.87 37.00 3.08
CA GLY A 67 3.82 37.45 4.10
C GLY A 67 4.32 36.35 5.05
N HIS A 68 3.92 35.09 4.85
CA HIS A 68 4.27 33.99 5.76
C HIS A 68 5.78 33.67 5.67
N PRO A 69 6.49 33.35 6.79
CA PRO A 69 7.93 33.04 6.76
C PRO A 69 8.32 31.88 5.83
N ALA A 70 7.41 30.92 5.65
CA ALA A 70 7.58 29.78 4.74
C ALA A 70 7.14 30.05 3.29
N GLN A 71 6.58 31.22 2.97
CA GLN A 71 6.23 31.56 1.59
C GLN A 71 7.49 31.74 0.73
N MET A 72 7.53 31.11 -0.44
CA MET A 72 8.59 31.37 -1.41
C MET A 72 8.51 32.82 -1.90
N GLN A 73 9.63 33.53 -1.82
CA GLN A 73 9.79 34.91 -2.29
C GLN A 73 10.74 34.92 -3.48
N TYR A 74 10.42 35.65 -4.54
CA TYR A 74 11.28 35.85 -5.70
C TYR A 74 11.17 37.27 -6.22
N LYS A 75 12.31 37.90 -6.54
CA LYS A 75 12.40 39.31 -6.98
C LYS A 75 11.56 40.29 -6.13
N GLY A 76 11.45 40.02 -4.82
CA GLY A 76 10.76 40.87 -3.84
C GLY A 76 9.26 40.61 -3.65
N GLY A 77 8.67 39.61 -4.31
CA GLY A 77 7.26 39.24 -4.15
C GLY A 77 7.04 37.76 -3.83
N ALA A 78 5.89 37.46 -3.24
CA ALA A 78 5.44 36.11 -2.95
C ALA A 78 5.09 35.39 -4.25
N VAL A 79 5.76 34.27 -4.52
CA VAL A 79 5.52 33.46 -5.70
C VAL A 79 4.12 32.84 -5.64
N VAL A 80 3.41 32.87 -6.77
CA VAL A 80 2.14 32.16 -6.98
C VAL A 80 2.09 31.65 -8.41
N SER A 81 1.63 30.43 -8.61
CA SER A 81 1.44 29.84 -9.95
C SER A 81 0.03 29.28 -10.10
N THR A 82 -0.21 28.65 -11.25
CA THR A 82 -1.48 28.00 -11.55
C THR A 82 -1.26 26.71 -12.34
N PHE A 83 -2.19 25.77 -12.25
CA PHE A 83 -2.43 24.81 -13.32
C PHE A 83 -3.54 25.39 -14.21
N VAL A 84 -3.28 25.52 -15.51
CA VAL A 84 -4.07 26.32 -16.48
C VAL A 84 -4.36 27.74 -15.94
N GLY A 85 -5.41 28.43 -16.38
CA GLY A 85 -5.73 29.78 -15.87
C GLY A 85 -5.11 30.91 -16.70
N ASP A 86 -4.81 30.61 -17.97
CA ASP A 86 -4.19 31.49 -18.96
C ASP A 86 -4.82 32.89 -19.03
N SER A 87 -6.14 32.96 -18.83
CA SER A 87 -6.93 34.19 -18.96
C SER A 87 -7.15 34.97 -17.65
N PHE A 88 -6.49 34.61 -16.56
CA PHE A 88 -6.69 35.25 -15.26
C PHE A 88 -5.98 36.60 -15.15
N ASN A 89 -6.65 37.60 -14.55
CA ASN A 89 -6.07 38.92 -14.31
C ASN A 89 -5.50 39.04 -12.89
N TRP A 90 -4.17 39.12 -12.79
CA TRP A 90 -3.44 39.22 -11.52
C TRP A 90 -3.38 40.63 -10.93
N ASP A 91 -3.74 41.68 -11.68
CA ASP A 91 -3.64 43.06 -11.20
C ASP A 91 -4.50 43.31 -9.95
N GLU A 92 -5.71 42.74 -9.92
CA GLU A 92 -6.61 42.88 -8.78
C GLU A 92 -6.09 42.16 -7.53
N VAL A 93 -5.51 40.96 -7.69
CA VAL A 93 -4.89 40.22 -6.58
C VAL A 93 -3.67 40.98 -6.04
N LYS A 94 -2.85 41.53 -6.94
CA LYS A 94 -1.69 42.36 -6.59
C LYS A 94 -2.08 43.64 -5.84
N GLN A 95 -3.13 44.33 -6.28
CA GLN A 95 -3.64 45.54 -5.62
C GLN A 95 -4.32 45.23 -4.28
N GLY A 96 -5.00 44.08 -4.20
CA GLY A 96 -5.76 43.64 -3.03
C GLY A 96 -4.90 43.02 -1.93
N THR A 97 -3.65 42.65 -2.20
CA THR A 97 -2.76 41.99 -1.24
C THR A 97 -1.69 42.97 -0.73
N PRO A 98 -1.58 43.22 0.58
CA PRO A 98 -0.59 44.16 1.13
C PRO A 98 0.87 43.77 0.86
N HIS A 99 1.16 42.47 0.80
CA HIS A 99 2.48 41.94 0.47
C HIS A 99 2.62 41.78 -1.05
N PRO A 100 3.73 42.18 -1.69
CA PRO A 100 3.88 42.09 -3.15
C PRO A 100 3.72 40.65 -3.67
N ILE A 101 3.03 40.48 -4.79
CA ILE A 101 2.79 39.18 -5.44
C ILE A 101 3.62 39.06 -6.72
N TYR A 102 4.24 37.89 -6.92
CA TYR A 102 5.02 37.53 -8.11
C TYR A 102 4.34 36.35 -8.82
N ALA A 103 3.52 36.64 -9.84
CA ALA A 103 2.65 35.67 -10.49
C ALA A 103 3.31 35.00 -11.70
N LEU A 104 3.31 33.67 -11.71
CA LEU A 104 3.86 32.78 -12.74
C LEU A 104 2.81 31.73 -13.17
N PRO A 105 1.69 32.12 -13.79
CA PRO A 105 0.66 31.17 -14.20
C PRO A 105 1.18 30.18 -15.25
N ASN A 106 0.63 28.96 -15.26
CA ASN A 106 0.82 28.06 -16.39
C ASN A 106 0.11 28.62 -17.62
N LEU A 107 0.84 28.78 -18.72
CA LEU A 107 0.27 29.13 -20.03
C LEU A 107 0.34 27.94 -20.97
N GLN A 108 -0.74 27.66 -21.68
CA GLN A 108 -0.83 26.66 -22.74
C GLN A 108 -0.27 27.23 -24.06
N ASP A 109 -0.57 28.49 -24.37
CA ASP A 109 0.06 29.23 -25.46
C ASP A 109 0.93 30.38 -24.91
N PRO A 110 2.27 30.32 -25.06
CA PRO A 110 3.15 31.39 -24.59
C PRO A 110 2.86 32.75 -25.23
N ALA A 111 2.22 32.80 -26.42
CA ALA A 111 1.83 34.07 -27.04
C ALA A 111 0.89 34.90 -26.16
N GLU A 112 0.11 34.22 -25.30
CA GLU A 112 -0.82 34.88 -24.39
C GLU A 112 -0.12 35.80 -23.39
N ALA A 113 1.16 35.56 -23.05
CA ALA A 113 1.94 36.45 -22.18
C ALA A 113 1.97 37.92 -22.65
N THR A 114 1.75 38.14 -23.95
CA THR A 114 1.72 39.47 -24.60
C THR A 114 0.32 39.95 -24.99
N THR A 115 -0.74 39.20 -24.68
CA THR A 115 -2.14 39.49 -25.06
C THR A 115 -3.09 39.35 -23.87
N GLY A 116 -4.23 40.04 -23.89
CA GLY A 116 -5.29 39.83 -22.89
C GLY A 116 -4.87 40.03 -21.41
N PRO A 117 -5.57 39.36 -20.47
CA PRO A 117 -5.34 39.46 -19.02
C PRO A 117 -4.00 38.90 -18.52
N ALA A 118 -3.40 37.93 -19.21
CA ALA A 118 -2.13 37.30 -18.83
C ALA A 118 -0.95 38.30 -18.74
N LYS A 119 -1.05 39.46 -19.41
CA LYS A 119 -0.07 40.54 -19.31
C LYS A 119 0.17 41.02 -17.89
N SER A 120 -0.83 40.88 -17.01
CA SER A 120 -0.76 41.25 -15.59
C SER A 120 0.21 40.39 -14.78
N ALA A 121 0.60 39.21 -15.28
CA ALA A 121 1.57 38.32 -14.63
C ALA A 121 3.03 38.78 -14.82
N ASP A 122 3.92 38.37 -13.90
CA ASP A 122 5.35 38.74 -13.88
C ASP A 122 6.22 37.79 -14.71
N GLY A 123 5.62 36.70 -15.19
CA GLY A 123 6.24 35.64 -15.94
C GLY A 123 5.23 34.56 -16.31
N ALA A 124 5.72 33.39 -16.70
CA ALA A 124 4.89 32.22 -16.92
C ALA A 124 5.63 30.93 -16.57
N PHE A 125 4.83 29.92 -16.23
CA PHE A 125 5.23 28.53 -16.12
C PHE A 125 4.80 27.78 -17.37
N SER A 126 5.60 26.78 -17.79
CA SER A 126 5.22 25.84 -18.84
C SER A 126 5.01 24.46 -18.21
N TRP A 127 3.90 23.80 -18.54
CA TRP A 127 3.69 22.39 -18.17
C TRP A 127 4.31 21.39 -19.18
N LEU A 128 4.94 21.88 -20.24
CA LEU A 128 5.44 21.07 -21.34
C LEU A 128 6.76 20.37 -21.00
N ALA A 129 6.72 19.33 -20.17
CA ALA A 129 7.90 18.59 -19.69
C ALA A 129 8.29 17.37 -20.55
N TRP A 130 7.41 16.96 -21.48
CA TRP A 130 7.55 15.76 -22.34
C TRP A 130 7.49 16.15 -23.81
N PRO A 131 7.89 15.24 -24.74
CA PRO A 131 7.73 15.46 -26.17
C PRO A 131 6.31 15.92 -26.50
N THR A 132 6.22 17.09 -27.15
CA THR A 132 4.96 17.76 -27.40
C THR A 132 5.02 18.61 -28.66
N ASP A 133 3.88 18.74 -29.33
CA ASP A 133 3.63 19.68 -30.42
C ASP A 133 2.98 20.99 -29.94
N GLY A 134 2.92 21.18 -28.61
CA GLY A 134 2.30 22.33 -27.95
C GLY A 134 0.94 22.05 -27.34
N GLY A 135 0.30 20.92 -27.67
CA GLY A 135 -1.06 20.59 -27.25
C GLY A 135 -1.16 19.54 -26.14
N ASN A 136 -0.16 19.42 -25.25
CA ASN A 136 -0.05 18.32 -24.29
C ASN A 136 -0.33 16.92 -24.94
N SER A 137 0.21 16.73 -26.14
CA SER A 137 -0.11 15.59 -27.01
C SER A 137 1.05 14.61 -27.09
N ILE A 138 0.73 13.31 -27.22
CA ILE A 138 1.74 12.25 -27.29
C ILE A 138 2.30 12.18 -28.70
N ILE A 139 3.56 12.58 -28.82
CA ILE A 139 4.31 12.51 -30.08
C ILE A 139 5.55 11.63 -29.93
N PRO A 140 6.05 11.04 -31.04
CA PRO A 140 7.33 10.34 -31.02
C PRO A 140 8.52 11.30 -30.84
N GLY A 141 9.62 10.76 -30.33
CA GLY A 141 10.95 11.38 -30.46
C GLY A 141 11.29 12.36 -29.33
N PRO A 142 12.58 12.69 -29.16
CA PRO A 142 13.06 13.20 -27.89
C PRO A 142 12.48 14.59 -27.60
N MET A 143 12.42 14.91 -26.31
CA MET A 143 12.08 16.24 -25.85
C MET A 143 13.04 17.27 -26.44
N THR A 144 12.52 18.43 -26.86
CA THR A 144 13.31 19.53 -27.45
C THR A 144 13.04 20.83 -26.72
N THR A 145 13.86 21.86 -26.98
CA THR A 145 13.68 23.20 -26.39
C THR A 145 12.79 24.13 -27.20
N VAL A 146 12.17 23.67 -28.29
CA VAL A 146 11.40 24.53 -29.22
C VAL A 146 10.31 25.32 -28.49
N TRP A 147 9.66 24.70 -27.50
CA TRP A 147 8.64 25.38 -26.70
C TRP A 147 9.25 26.30 -25.65
N ASP A 148 10.35 25.90 -25.01
CA ASP A 148 11.09 26.80 -24.11
C ASP A 148 11.52 28.08 -24.82
N ASP A 149 12.05 27.96 -26.04
CA ASP A 149 12.47 29.08 -26.88
C ASP A 149 11.28 30.00 -27.22
N ARG A 150 10.09 29.43 -27.44
CA ARG A 150 8.85 30.21 -27.63
C ARG A 150 8.43 30.94 -26.36
N PHE A 151 8.48 30.30 -25.20
CA PHE A 151 8.19 30.95 -23.92
C PHE A 151 9.15 32.12 -23.70
N ILE A 152 10.46 31.90 -23.83
CA ILE A 152 11.47 32.95 -23.69
C ILE A 152 11.22 34.11 -24.66
N HIS A 153 10.87 33.79 -25.92
CA HIS A 153 10.56 34.80 -26.93
C HIS A 153 9.36 35.67 -26.54
N PHE A 154 8.22 35.06 -26.22
CA PHE A 154 6.98 35.80 -25.94
C PHE A 154 6.97 36.46 -24.56
N LEU A 155 7.68 35.91 -23.58
CA LEU A 155 7.82 36.54 -22.27
C LEU A 155 8.64 37.84 -22.34
N ALA A 156 9.45 38.02 -23.39
CA ALA A 156 10.13 39.29 -23.69
C ALA A 156 10.87 39.91 -22.49
N GLY A 157 11.57 39.06 -21.71
CA GLY A 157 12.32 39.46 -20.52
C GLY A 157 11.57 39.32 -19.19
N LYS A 158 10.30 38.90 -19.20
CA LYS A 158 9.60 38.39 -18.01
C LYS A 158 10.16 37.03 -17.59
N THR A 159 9.90 36.64 -16.34
CA THR A 159 10.46 35.41 -15.75
C THR A 159 9.91 34.17 -16.45
N TYR A 160 10.81 33.27 -16.87
CA TYR A 160 10.42 31.95 -17.38
C TYR A 160 10.70 30.86 -16.33
N MET A 161 9.64 30.16 -15.91
CA MET A 161 9.76 28.95 -15.10
C MET A 161 9.63 27.71 -15.99
N ALA A 162 10.73 26.98 -16.17
CA ALA A 162 10.81 25.83 -17.06
C ALA A 162 10.46 24.51 -16.34
N PRO A 163 9.82 23.54 -17.02
CA PRO A 163 9.48 22.26 -16.42
C PRO A 163 10.57 21.20 -16.58
N VAL A 164 10.73 20.37 -15.55
CA VAL A 164 11.47 19.11 -15.56
C VAL A 164 10.59 17.99 -15.02
N SER A 165 10.66 16.80 -15.61
CA SER A 165 9.90 15.62 -15.20
C SER A 165 10.67 14.33 -15.51
N PRO A 166 10.58 13.27 -14.67
CA PRO A 166 10.98 11.94 -15.06
C PRO A 166 9.97 11.21 -15.99
N TRP A 167 8.79 10.81 -15.49
CA TRP A 167 7.87 9.90 -16.19
C TRP A 167 6.42 10.41 -16.10
N PHE A 168 5.61 10.12 -17.12
CA PHE A 168 4.16 10.29 -17.08
C PHE A 168 3.44 9.09 -17.71
N SER A 169 2.56 8.46 -16.94
CA SER A 169 1.70 7.37 -17.38
C SER A 169 0.38 7.35 -16.61
N THR A 170 -0.72 7.15 -17.31
CA THR A 170 -2.08 7.07 -16.75
C THR A 170 -2.83 5.89 -17.33
N HIS A 171 -3.70 5.24 -16.55
CA HIS A 171 -4.47 4.08 -16.98
C HIS A 171 -5.80 3.95 -16.23
N PHE A 172 -6.74 4.83 -16.56
CA PHE A 172 -8.10 4.88 -16.03
C PHE A 172 -9.10 4.95 -17.19
N ASN A 173 -10.36 4.62 -16.91
CA ASN A 173 -11.43 4.66 -17.91
C ASN A 173 -11.63 6.02 -18.59
N THR A 174 -11.24 7.12 -17.93
CA THR A 174 -11.31 8.50 -18.45
C THR A 174 -9.97 9.05 -18.93
N LYS A 175 -8.83 8.43 -18.58
CA LYS A 175 -7.47 8.92 -18.84
C LYS A 175 -6.49 7.75 -18.99
N ASN A 176 -6.12 7.40 -20.22
CA ASN A 176 -5.36 6.17 -20.51
C ASN A 176 -4.27 6.39 -21.57
N TRP A 177 -3.10 6.89 -21.14
CA TRP A 177 -2.00 7.22 -22.03
C TRP A 177 -0.64 7.31 -21.35
N VAL A 178 0.45 7.24 -22.14
CA VAL A 178 1.84 7.28 -21.68
C VAL A 178 2.71 8.13 -22.62
N PHE A 179 3.56 8.98 -22.04
CA PHE A 179 4.53 9.78 -22.80
C PHE A 179 5.86 9.03 -23.00
N VAL A 180 6.62 9.43 -24.01
CA VAL A 180 7.99 8.93 -24.22
C VAL A 180 8.92 9.58 -23.19
N CYS A 181 9.26 8.84 -22.13
CA CYS A 181 10.01 9.31 -20.96
C CYS A 181 11.41 8.69 -20.82
N GLU A 182 11.90 8.04 -21.88
CA GLU A 182 13.03 7.11 -21.86
C GLU A 182 14.33 7.70 -21.31
N ASN A 183 14.98 8.58 -22.07
CA ASN A 183 16.19 9.31 -21.66
C ASN A 183 15.87 10.68 -21.06
N LEU A 184 14.58 10.97 -20.84
CA LEU A 184 14.09 12.28 -20.43
C LEU A 184 14.71 12.78 -19.12
N PRO A 185 14.91 11.94 -18.07
CA PRO A 185 15.47 12.41 -16.80
C PRO A 185 16.82 13.11 -16.92
N THR A 186 17.75 12.65 -17.77
CA THR A 186 19.03 13.36 -17.98
C THR A 186 18.94 14.40 -19.08
N LEU A 187 18.31 14.07 -20.20
CA LEU A 187 18.19 14.96 -21.37
C LEU A 187 17.58 16.31 -20.98
N ARG A 188 16.52 16.30 -20.17
CA ARG A 188 15.83 17.54 -19.81
C ARG A 188 16.70 18.43 -18.92
N TRP A 189 17.43 17.86 -17.96
CA TRP A 189 18.36 18.63 -17.14
C TRP A 189 19.53 19.21 -17.95
N GLU A 190 20.08 18.46 -18.90
CA GLU A 190 21.13 18.95 -19.81
C GLU A 190 20.64 20.15 -20.64
N GLN A 191 19.38 20.11 -21.10
CA GLN A 191 18.72 21.24 -21.74
C GLN A 191 18.59 22.43 -20.79
N MET A 192 18.16 22.22 -19.54
CA MET A 192 18.03 23.30 -18.55
C MET A 192 19.37 23.95 -18.21
N LEU A 193 20.46 23.18 -18.09
CA LEU A 193 21.80 23.75 -17.90
C LEU A 193 22.24 24.58 -19.11
N SER A 194 21.88 24.15 -20.32
CA SER A 194 22.18 24.91 -21.55
C SER A 194 21.36 26.20 -21.63
N LEU A 195 20.05 26.12 -21.35
CA LEU A 195 19.09 27.20 -21.46
C LEU A 195 19.23 28.26 -20.35
N GLN A 196 19.49 27.84 -19.11
CA GLN A 196 19.52 28.68 -17.91
C GLN A 196 18.23 29.52 -17.74
N PRO A 197 17.05 28.89 -17.58
CA PRO A 197 15.82 29.62 -17.26
C PRO A 197 15.95 30.35 -15.91
N ASP A 198 15.04 31.29 -15.62
CA ASP A 198 15.04 31.99 -14.33
C ASP A 198 14.73 31.03 -13.15
N LEU A 199 13.77 30.13 -13.37
CA LEU A 199 13.28 29.16 -12.39
C LEU A 199 13.06 27.80 -13.08
N ILE A 200 13.16 26.72 -12.31
CA ILE A 200 12.83 25.37 -12.75
C ILE A 200 11.83 24.79 -11.76
N GLU A 201 10.73 24.23 -12.27
CA GLU A 201 9.81 23.42 -11.48
C GLU A 201 9.97 21.94 -11.88
N ILE A 202 10.27 21.10 -10.88
CA ILE A 202 10.26 19.64 -11.07
C ILE A 202 8.83 19.17 -10.83
N ILE A 203 8.13 18.90 -11.92
CA ILE A 203 6.85 18.23 -11.93
C ILE A 203 7.17 16.75 -11.62
N THR A 204 6.45 16.04 -10.77
CA THR A 204 6.03 16.54 -9.45
C THR A 204 6.78 15.82 -8.32
N TRP A 205 6.56 16.26 -7.08
CA TRP A 205 7.02 15.54 -5.90
C TRP A 205 6.27 14.22 -5.66
N ASN A 206 4.94 14.17 -5.87
CA ASN A 206 4.09 13.03 -5.44
C ASN A 206 2.75 12.90 -6.20
N ASP A 207 2.73 13.17 -7.50
CA ASP A 207 1.55 12.96 -8.37
C ASP A 207 1.50 11.50 -8.86
N TYR A 208 1.08 10.62 -7.96
CA TYR A 208 0.97 9.19 -8.26
C TYR A 208 -0.14 8.91 -9.29
N GLY A 209 -1.15 9.79 -9.38
CA GLY A 209 -2.21 9.83 -10.41
C GLY A 209 -1.70 9.70 -11.83
N GLU A 210 -0.56 10.33 -12.11
CA GLU A 210 0.08 10.38 -13.41
C GLU A 210 1.37 9.55 -13.47
N SER A 211 1.56 8.64 -12.49
CA SER A 211 2.77 7.85 -12.29
C SER A 211 4.05 8.70 -12.18
N HIS A 212 3.89 9.95 -11.74
CA HIS A 212 4.88 10.99 -11.90
C HIS A 212 5.36 11.53 -10.54
N TYR A 213 6.48 11.01 -10.04
CA TYR A 213 7.00 11.46 -8.74
C TYR A 213 8.51 11.26 -8.58
N ILE A 214 9.12 12.11 -7.74
CA ILE A 214 10.50 11.97 -7.25
C ILE A 214 10.59 11.95 -5.72
N GLY A 215 9.48 12.09 -5.01
CA GLY A 215 9.40 12.02 -3.56
C GLY A 215 9.53 10.59 -3.02
N PRO A 216 9.63 10.41 -1.70
CA PRO A 216 9.45 9.09 -1.10
C PRO A 216 8.02 8.63 -1.38
N TYR A 217 7.86 7.37 -1.80
CA TYR A 217 6.53 6.79 -1.95
C TYR A 217 5.79 6.80 -0.61
N SER A 218 4.51 7.18 -0.64
CA SER A 218 3.60 7.11 0.48
C SER A 218 2.34 6.41 0.02
N ALA A 219 1.95 5.33 0.71
CA ALA A 219 0.76 4.56 0.39
C ALA A 219 -0.56 5.36 0.55
N HIS A 220 -0.50 6.56 1.14
CA HIS A 220 -1.66 7.35 1.51
C HIS A 220 -1.95 8.46 0.49
N HIS A 221 -2.21 8.09 -0.76
CA HIS A 221 -2.77 8.99 -1.75
C HIS A 221 -4.22 8.62 -2.02
N SER A 222 -5.12 9.59 -1.88
CA SER A 222 -6.57 9.40 -1.76
C SER A 222 -7.32 9.30 -3.10
N ASP A 223 -6.67 8.94 -4.19
CA ASP A 223 -7.30 8.96 -5.51
C ASP A 223 -7.80 7.59 -5.98
N ASP A 224 -8.40 7.60 -7.16
CA ASP A 224 -9.21 6.62 -7.88
C ASP A 224 -8.58 5.23 -8.19
N GLY A 225 -7.54 4.83 -7.46
CA GLY A 225 -6.80 3.57 -7.65
C GLY A 225 -5.44 3.76 -8.32
N SER A 226 -5.02 4.99 -8.60
CA SER A 226 -3.74 5.32 -9.25
C SER A 226 -2.49 5.01 -8.39
N SER A 227 -2.60 5.14 -7.07
CA SER A 227 -1.49 4.92 -6.14
C SER A 227 -0.99 3.47 -6.14
N GLN A 228 -1.82 2.53 -6.60
CA GLN A 228 -1.48 1.12 -6.82
C GLN A 228 -0.46 0.94 -7.97
N TRP A 229 -0.39 1.87 -8.91
CA TRP A 229 0.52 1.81 -10.07
C TRP A 229 1.95 2.17 -9.68
N ALA A 230 2.08 3.04 -8.68
CA ALA A 230 3.35 3.41 -8.07
C ALA A 230 3.76 2.46 -6.93
N GLU A 231 2.87 1.54 -6.51
CA GLU A 231 3.16 0.55 -5.48
C GLU A 231 4.30 -0.38 -5.93
N ASN A 232 5.32 -0.54 -5.07
CA ASN A 232 6.54 -1.30 -5.36
C ASN A 232 7.38 -0.79 -6.56
N MET A 233 7.12 0.43 -7.04
CA MET A 233 7.90 1.08 -8.09
C MET A 233 8.72 2.23 -7.49
N PRO A 234 9.82 1.99 -6.76
CA PRO A 234 10.55 3.07 -6.09
C PRO A 234 11.17 4.04 -7.11
N HIS A 235 10.75 5.31 -7.08
CA HIS A 235 11.26 6.38 -7.95
C HIS A 235 12.18 7.36 -7.21
N ASP A 236 12.64 7.00 -6.02
CA ASP A 236 13.47 7.85 -5.17
C ASP A 236 14.86 8.11 -5.73
N ALA A 237 15.40 7.18 -6.54
CA ALA A 237 16.69 7.32 -7.20
C ALA A 237 16.80 8.54 -8.14
N TRP A 238 15.67 9.08 -8.61
CA TRP A 238 15.65 10.36 -9.35
C TRP A 238 16.26 11.50 -8.56
N ARG A 239 16.11 11.51 -7.23
CA ARG A 239 16.69 12.54 -6.37
C ARG A 239 18.21 12.52 -6.39
N ASN A 240 18.81 11.34 -6.37
CA ASN A 240 20.25 11.19 -6.45
C ASN A 240 20.76 11.65 -7.81
N LEU A 241 20.07 11.25 -8.89
CA LEU A 241 20.41 11.66 -10.25
C LEU A 241 20.28 13.18 -10.46
N PHE A 242 19.25 13.82 -9.89
CA PHE A 242 18.96 15.24 -10.10
C PHE A 242 19.83 16.16 -9.25
N LYS A 243 20.27 15.73 -8.07
CA LYS A 243 21.11 16.53 -7.15
C LYS A 243 22.30 17.24 -7.84
N PRO A 244 23.18 16.56 -8.61
CA PRO A 244 24.29 17.23 -9.28
C PRO A 244 23.85 18.21 -10.36
N TYR A 245 22.72 17.97 -11.03
CA TYR A 245 22.15 18.92 -12.00
C TYR A 245 21.59 20.16 -11.32
N ILE A 246 20.87 20.01 -10.20
CA ILE A 246 20.36 21.12 -9.39
C ILE A 246 21.52 22.00 -8.92
N ALA A 247 22.59 21.41 -8.43
CA ALA A 247 23.79 22.14 -8.00
C ALA A 247 24.46 22.90 -9.16
N ALA A 248 24.57 22.28 -10.34
CA ALA A 248 25.10 22.93 -11.53
C ALA A 248 24.23 24.11 -11.99
N TYR A 249 22.92 23.92 -12.03
CA TYR A 249 21.98 24.99 -12.39
C TYR A 249 22.13 26.20 -11.46
N LYS A 250 22.09 25.97 -10.14
CA LYS A 250 22.18 27.05 -9.14
C LYS A 250 23.51 27.79 -9.15
N SER A 251 24.59 27.15 -9.59
CA SER A 251 25.90 27.79 -9.74
C SER A 251 26.12 28.46 -11.10
N GLY A 252 25.17 28.33 -12.04
CA GLY A 252 25.32 28.80 -13.42
C GLY A 252 26.23 27.92 -14.28
N ALA A 253 26.61 26.74 -13.79
CA ALA A 253 27.43 25.79 -14.54
C ALA A 253 26.64 25.15 -15.67
N LYS A 254 27.34 24.80 -16.76
CA LYS A 254 26.76 24.13 -17.94
C LYS A 254 26.83 22.60 -17.86
N THR A 255 27.58 22.06 -16.91
CA THR A 255 27.77 20.63 -16.72
C THR A 255 27.79 20.29 -15.23
N PRO A 256 27.20 19.15 -14.81
CA PRO A 256 27.25 18.69 -13.43
C PRO A 256 28.66 18.24 -13.02
N THR A 257 28.96 18.37 -11.72
CA THR A 257 30.13 17.73 -11.10
C THR A 257 29.69 16.49 -10.35
N VAL A 258 30.40 15.39 -10.55
CA VAL A 258 30.15 14.10 -9.87
C VAL A 258 31.19 13.91 -8.76
N GLU A 259 30.71 13.76 -7.53
CA GLU A 259 31.57 13.62 -6.34
C GLU A 259 31.75 12.16 -5.89
N ALA A 260 30.83 11.28 -6.28
CA ALA A 260 30.85 9.87 -5.93
C ALA A 260 30.35 9.00 -7.10
N ASP A 261 30.90 7.79 -7.20
CA ASP A 261 30.46 6.83 -8.20
C ASP A 261 29.08 6.26 -7.81
N GLU A 262 28.09 6.38 -8.68
CA GLU A 262 26.73 5.85 -8.50
C GLU A 262 26.15 5.32 -9.82
N VAL A 263 25.16 4.43 -9.71
CA VAL A 263 24.37 3.94 -10.84
C VAL A 263 22.89 4.09 -10.51
N VAL A 264 22.15 4.76 -11.40
CA VAL A 264 20.69 4.84 -11.39
C VAL A 264 20.17 4.14 -12.62
N TYR A 265 19.16 3.30 -12.48
CA TYR A 265 18.58 2.52 -13.59
C TYR A 265 17.06 2.55 -13.54
N TRP A 266 16.43 2.33 -14.69
CA TRP A 266 14.98 2.24 -14.79
C TRP A 266 14.58 1.40 -15.99
N TYR A 267 13.43 0.72 -15.86
CA TYR A 267 12.86 -0.13 -16.88
C TYR A 267 11.40 -0.45 -16.52
N ARG A 268 10.63 -0.90 -17.51
CA ARG A 268 9.27 -1.42 -17.29
C ARG A 268 9.34 -2.88 -16.82
N PRO A 269 8.48 -3.32 -15.89
CA PRO A 269 8.47 -4.71 -15.40
C PRO A 269 7.91 -5.70 -16.44
N THR A 270 7.38 -5.20 -17.56
CA THR A 270 6.81 -5.99 -18.65
C THR A 270 7.19 -5.38 -20.00
N PRO A 271 7.49 -6.20 -21.03
CA PRO A 271 7.62 -5.73 -22.40
C PRO A 271 6.31 -5.12 -22.91
N LYS A 272 6.38 -4.13 -23.81
CA LYS A 272 5.20 -3.39 -24.30
C LYS A 272 4.15 -4.25 -25.01
N GLY A 273 4.54 -5.41 -25.51
CA GLY A 273 3.69 -6.32 -26.26
C GLY A 273 2.90 -7.32 -25.41
N VAL A 274 3.12 -7.36 -24.09
CA VAL A 274 2.43 -8.29 -23.19
C VAL A 274 0.94 -7.95 -23.12
N VAL A 275 0.08 -8.96 -23.30
CA VAL A 275 -1.39 -8.81 -23.23
C VAL A 275 -1.88 -9.26 -21.85
N CYS A 276 -2.52 -8.34 -21.12
CA CYS A 276 -3.11 -8.61 -19.81
C CYS A 276 -4.58 -8.99 -19.96
N THR A 277 -4.91 -10.29 -20.02
CA THR A 277 -6.30 -10.75 -20.26
C THR A 277 -7.28 -10.44 -19.12
N GLY A 278 -6.78 -10.09 -17.93
CA GLY A 278 -7.59 -9.64 -16.78
C GLY A 278 -7.79 -8.13 -16.70
N ASP A 279 -7.16 -7.36 -17.59
CA ASP A 279 -7.31 -5.91 -17.67
C ASP A 279 -8.54 -5.58 -18.54
N ASN A 280 -9.42 -4.74 -18.01
CA ASN A 280 -10.66 -4.34 -18.68
C ASN A 280 -10.48 -3.05 -19.50
N LEU A 281 -9.31 -2.41 -19.46
CA LEU A 281 -8.99 -1.22 -20.24
C LEU A 281 -8.14 -1.58 -21.46
N SER A 282 -8.18 -0.73 -22.50
CA SER A 282 -7.28 -0.88 -23.64
C SER A 282 -5.84 -0.51 -23.26
N ALA A 283 -4.87 -0.96 -24.06
CA ALA A 283 -3.49 -0.48 -23.89
C ALA A 283 -3.44 1.07 -23.93
N PRO A 284 -2.62 1.71 -23.08
CA PRO A 284 -2.48 3.17 -23.07
C PRO A 284 -2.11 3.72 -24.44
N MET A 285 -2.70 4.85 -24.82
CA MET A 285 -2.26 5.60 -25.98
C MET A 285 -0.77 5.97 -25.81
N GLY A 286 0.06 5.74 -26.84
CA GLY A 286 1.51 5.94 -26.78
C GLY A 286 2.32 4.69 -26.44
N ALA A 287 1.70 3.60 -25.94
CA ALA A 287 2.43 2.40 -25.50
C ALA A 287 3.32 1.76 -26.60
N SER A 288 2.88 1.83 -27.86
CA SER A 288 3.64 1.31 -29.01
C SER A 288 4.92 2.11 -29.31
N MET A 289 4.97 3.39 -28.91
CA MET A 289 6.09 4.30 -29.12
C MET A 289 7.25 4.07 -28.14
N LEU A 290 6.99 3.38 -27.02
CA LEU A 290 8.02 3.03 -26.04
C LEU A 290 8.95 1.94 -26.58
N SER A 291 10.21 1.95 -26.17
CA SER A 291 11.17 0.89 -26.42
C SER A 291 11.20 -0.13 -25.28
N ASP A 292 11.45 -1.39 -25.62
CA ASP A 292 11.74 -2.44 -24.64
C ASP A 292 13.25 -2.41 -24.34
N SER A 293 13.64 -1.44 -23.51
CA SER A 293 15.03 -1.19 -23.13
C SER A 293 15.20 -1.10 -21.61
N ILE A 294 16.40 -1.43 -21.13
CA ILE A 294 16.87 -1.11 -19.78
C ILE A 294 17.74 0.14 -19.88
N PHE A 295 17.40 1.17 -19.11
CA PHE A 295 18.15 2.42 -19.09
C PHE A 295 19.02 2.49 -17.83
N VAL A 296 20.24 3.01 -18.00
CA VAL A 296 21.22 3.13 -16.93
C VAL A 296 21.93 4.48 -17.04
N ALA A 297 21.76 5.33 -16.03
CA ALA A 297 22.56 6.53 -15.83
C ALA A 297 23.70 6.21 -14.85
N THR A 298 24.94 6.27 -15.33
CA THR A 298 26.12 6.19 -14.48
C THR A 298 26.57 7.59 -14.09
N MET A 299 26.87 7.81 -12.82
CA MET A 299 27.54 9.01 -12.33
C MET A 299 28.94 8.58 -11.90
N LEU A 300 29.98 8.93 -12.66
CA LEU A 300 31.34 8.44 -12.43
C LEU A 300 32.34 9.57 -12.20
N THR A 301 33.20 9.41 -11.19
CA THR A 301 34.33 10.30 -10.89
C THR A 301 35.50 10.12 -11.87
N SER A 302 35.61 8.93 -12.48
CA SER A 302 36.60 8.59 -13.49
C SER A 302 36.06 7.50 -14.43
N PRO A 303 36.59 7.38 -15.66
CA PRO A 303 36.10 6.41 -16.64
C PRO A 303 36.05 4.97 -16.09
N ALA A 304 35.07 4.20 -16.52
CA ALA A 304 34.87 2.80 -16.12
C ALA A 304 34.08 2.04 -17.19
N THR A 305 33.95 0.73 -17.03
CA THR A 305 33.11 -0.12 -17.89
C THR A 305 31.84 -0.51 -17.14
N LEU A 306 30.68 -0.13 -17.67
CA LEU A 306 29.36 -0.62 -17.25
C LEU A 306 29.09 -1.97 -17.91
N THR A 307 28.60 -2.95 -17.16
CA THR A 307 28.09 -4.22 -17.68
C THR A 307 26.66 -4.41 -17.22
N VAL A 308 25.75 -4.66 -18.16
CA VAL A 308 24.34 -4.90 -17.91
C VAL A 308 23.98 -6.30 -18.36
N GLN A 309 23.41 -7.09 -17.45
CA GLN A 309 22.79 -8.38 -17.73
C GLN A 309 21.28 -8.19 -17.64
N SER A 310 20.58 -8.37 -18.77
CA SER A 310 19.12 -8.19 -18.84
C SER A 310 18.43 -9.51 -19.14
N GLY A 311 17.81 -10.11 -18.13
CA GLY A 311 17.15 -11.40 -18.27
C GLY A 311 18.10 -12.48 -18.75
N ASP A 312 17.66 -13.25 -19.74
CA ASP A 312 18.46 -14.30 -20.40
C ASP A 312 19.34 -13.78 -21.57
N ASN A 313 19.36 -12.47 -21.82
CA ASN A 313 20.21 -11.90 -22.88
C ASN A 313 21.70 -12.05 -22.54
N ALA A 314 22.59 -12.03 -23.52
CA ALA A 314 24.03 -11.96 -23.24
C ALA A 314 24.37 -10.63 -22.52
N PRO A 315 25.31 -10.63 -21.55
CA PRO A 315 25.72 -9.39 -20.89
C PRO A 315 26.32 -8.41 -21.91
N VAL A 316 25.96 -7.13 -21.78
CA VAL A 316 26.46 -6.05 -22.62
C VAL A 316 27.40 -5.17 -21.81
N SER A 317 28.63 -4.98 -22.29
CA SER A 317 29.62 -4.09 -21.69
C SER A 317 29.76 -2.79 -22.49
N ILE A 318 29.79 -1.66 -21.79
CA ILE A 318 29.83 -0.31 -22.34
C ILE A 318 30.94 0.46 -21.62
N ASP A 319 31.89 1.03 -22.36
CA ASP A 319 32.87 1.94 -21.79
C ASP A 319 32.24 3.31 -21.58
N VAL A 320 32.33 3.82 -20.36
CA VAL A 320 31.64 5.04 -19.94
C VAL A 320 32.66 6.05 -19.38
N PRO A 321 32.67 7.30 -19.87
CA PRO A 321 33.57 8.33 -19.35
C PRO A 321 33.16 8.79 -17.94
N ALA A 322 34.01 9.64 -17.34
CA ALA A 322 33.63 10.38 -16.13
C ALA A 322 32.48 11.36 -16.42
N GLY A 323 31.68 11.66 -15.40
CA GLY A 323 30.48 12.48 -15.48
C GLY A 323 29.21 11.66 -15.41
N ILE A 324 28.10 12.25 -15.86
CA ILE A 324 26.79 11.61 -15.93
C ILE A 324 26.56 11.15 -17.36
N VAL A 325 26.31 9.86 -17.57
CA VAL A 325 26.05 9.28 -18.90
C VAL A 325 24.89 8.31 -18.82
N THR A 326 23.87 8.51 -19.66
CA THR A 326 22.74 7.60 -19.82
C THR A 326 22.99 6.66 -21.01
N SER A 327 23.05 5.37 -20.71
CA SER A 327 23.14 4.27 -21.68
C SER A 327 21.84 3.46 -21.68
N ASN A 328 21.61 2.69 -22.75
CA ASN A 328 20.53 1.71 -22.78
C ASN A 328 21.01 0.38 -23.37
N VAL A 329 20.32 -0.71 -23.00
CA VAL A 329 20.49 -2.04 -23.57
C VAL A 329 19.13 -2.67 -23.85
N THR A 330 19.07 -3.65 -24.75
CA THR A 330 17.83 -4.38 -25.06
C THR A 330 17.30 -5.12 -23.84
N MET A 331 16.02 -4.93 -23.54
CA MET A 331 15.32 -5.61 -22.44
C MET A 331 15.21 -7.12 -22.70
N GLY A 332 15.56 -7.92 -21.71
CA GLY A 332 15.34 -9.36 -21.65
C GLY A 332 14.45 -9.74 -20.47
N VAL A 333 13.64 -10.78 -20.67
CA VAL A 333 12.77 -11.37 -19.63
C VAL A 333 13.64 -12.02 -18.55
N GLY A 334 13.35 -11.73 -17.28
CA GLY A 334 14.09 -12.22 -16.13
C GLY A 334 14.70 -11.12 -15.27
N ALA A 335 15.65 -11.49 -14.42
CA ALA A 335 16.33 -10.58 -13.50
C ALA A 335 17.23 -9.59 -14.24
N GLN A 336 17.38 -8.39 -13.68
CA GLN A 336 18.23 -7.33 -14.22
C GLN A 336 19.41 -7.13 -13.27
N SER A 337 20.64 -7.10 -13.79
CA SER A 337 21.80 -6.79 -12.94
C SER A 337 22.81 -5.88 -13.63
N PHE A 338 23.48 -5.09 -12.80
CA PHE A 338 24.34 -3.99 -13.20
C PHE A 338 25.67 -4.13 -12.47
N LYS A 339 26.76 -3.89 -13.19
CA LYS A 339 28.11 -3.95 -12.64
C LYS A 339 28.95 -2.84 -13.26
N VAL A 340 29.68 -2.09 -12.44
CA VAL A 340 30.68 -1.14 -12.94
C VAL A 340 32.05 -1.63 -12.52
N THR A 341 32.96 -1.73 -13.49
CA THR A 341 34.35 -2.14 -13.25
C THR A 341 35.32 -1.06 -13.68
N ARG A 342 36.35 -0.83 -12.87
CA ARG A 342 37.48 0.05 -13.17
C ARG A 342 38.76 -0.73 -12.89
N ASP A 343 39.69 -0.73 -13.83
CA ASP A 343 40.97 -1.47 -13.76
C ASP A 343 40.80 -2.96 -13.39
N GLY A 344 39.78 -3.61 -13.96
CA GLY A 344 39.47 -5.02 -13.73
C GLY A 344 38.83 -5.33 -12.36
N LYS A 345 38.57 -4.32 -11.52
CA LYS A 345 37.90 -4.48 -10.22
C LYS A 345 36.47 -3.96 -10.27
N THR A 346 35.55 -4.68 -9.64
CA THR A 346 34.18 -4.19 -9.42
C THR A 346 34.21 -3.05 -8.42
N ILE A 347 33.64 -1.89 -8.79
CA ILE A 347 33.48 -0.74 -7.90
C ILE A 347 32.03 -0.54 -7.47
N LEU A 348 31.07 -0.93 -8.32
CA LEU A 348 29.64 -0.91 -8.02
C LEU A 348 29.00 -2.16 -8.60
N SER A 349 27.97 -2.67 -7.92
CA SER A 349 27.09 -3.72 -8.44
C SER A 349 25.71 -3.61 -7.83
N GLY A 350 24.69 -3.99 -8.59
CA GLY A 350 23.30 -4.00 -8.11
C GLY A 350 22.42 -4.92 -8.94
N GLN A 351 21.24 -5.20 -8.41
CA GLN A 351 20.17 -5.91 -9.11
C GLN A 351 18.92 -5.04 -9.15
N GLY A 352 18.13 -5.20 -10.20
CA GLY A 352 16.84 -4.55 -10.34
C GLY A 352 15.82 -5.12 -9.34
N GLY A 353 14.96 -4.25 -8.78
CA GLY A 353 13.97 -4.63 -7.77
C GLY A 353 12.86 -5.57 -8.28
N LEU A 354 12.60 -5.57 -9.59
CA LEU A 354 11.61 -6.44 -10.23
C LEU A 354 12.20 -7.15 -11.44
N ALA A 355 11.92 -8.44 -11.60
CA ALA A 355 12.20 -9.14 -12.84
C ALA A 355 11.26 -8.67 -13.95
N VAL A 356 11.77 -8.57 -15.19
CA VAL A 356 10.93 -8.34 -16.37
C VAL A 356 10.17 -9.63 -16.67
N ARG A 357 8.86 -9.53 -16.89
CA ARG A 357 7.97 -10.69 -17.13
C ARG A 357 7.29 -10.58 -18.48
N ASP A 358 7.13 -11.70 -19.15
CA ASP A 358 6.39 -11.85 -20.41
C ASP A 358 4.87 -12.07 -20.22
N ARG A 359 4.39 -11.85 -18.99
CA ARG A 359 3.00 -11.96 -18.58
C ARG A 359 2.62 -10.78 -17.69
N ALA A 360 1.31 -10.57 -17.53
CA ALA A 360 0.77 -9.56 -16.62
C ALA A 360 1.37 -9.72 -15.21
N TYR A 361 1.51 -8.59 -14.50
CA TYR A 361 1.90 -8.64 -13.09
C TYR A 361 0.82 -9.38 -12.30
N GLU A 362 1.18 -10.54 -11.77
CA GLU A 362 0.40 -11.25 -10.77
C GLU A 362 1.17 -11.18 -9.45
N PRO A 363 0.53 -10.77 -8.34
CA PRO A 363 1.21 -10.73 -7.06
C PRO A 363 1.66 -12.15 -6.70
N GLU A 364 2.97 -12.32 -6.48
CA GLU A 364 3.51 -13.63 -6.08
C GLU A 364 2.92 -14.04 -4.72
N PRO A 365 2.48 -15.30 -4.56
CA PRO A 365 2.12 -15.87 -3.28
C PRO A 365 3.32 -15.90 -2.31
N ASP A 366 3.07 -15.69 -1.02
CA ASP A 366 4.11 -15.90 0.00
C ASP A 366 4.55 -17.37 0.00
N SER A 367 5.85 -17.63 0.06
CA SER A 367 6.40 -18.99 0.12
C SER A 367 5.85 -19.77 1.32
N PHE A 368 5.52 -21.04 1.11
CA PHE A 368 4.95 -21.89 2.14
C PHE A 368 5.94 -22.21 3.26
N GLN A 369 5.59 -21.83 4.49
CA GLN A 369 6.37 -22.11 5.68
C GLN A 369 5.81 -23.34 6.41
N VAL A 370 6.41 -24.51 6.16
CA VAL A 370 5.97 -25.78 6.79
C VAL A 370 6.05 -25.72 8.32
N ASN A 371 7.06 -25.02 8.83
CA ASN A 371 7.25 -24.73 10.25
C ASN A 371 7.03 -23.23 10.49
N ALA A 372 5.87 -22.69 10.11
CA ALA A 372 5.50 -21.32 10.47
C ALA A 372 5.61 -21.15 12.01
N GLN A 373 6.69 -20.49 12.43
CA GLN A 373 7.00 -20.15 13.81
C GLN A 373 6.80 -18.65 14.02
N ASN A 374 6.72 -18.25 15.28
CA ASN A 374 6.83 -16.85 15.64
C ASN A 374 8.29 -16.44 15.42
N GLU A 375 8.63 -15.90 14.26
CA GLU A 375 9.94 -15.30 14.06
C GLU A 375 10.07 -14.10 14.99
N VAL A 376 10.99 -14.19 15.95
CA VAL A 376 11.38 -13.08 16.82
C VAL A 376 12.60 -12.45 16.19
N THR A 377 12.53 -11.17 15.81
CA THR A 377 13.72 -10.46 15.32
C THR A 377 14.75 -10.43 16.45
N ALA A 378 15.98 -10.85 16.16
CA ALA A 378 17.05 -10.79 17.14
C ALA A 378 17.32 -9.32 17.51
N ILE A 379 17.07 -8.98 18.77
CA ILE A 379 17.30 -7.64 19.30
C ILE A 379 18.82 -7.45 19.46
N PRO A 380 19.43 -6.42 18.84
CA PRO A 380 20.86 -6.15 18.98
C PRO A 380 21.32 -6.09 20.45
N SER A 381 22.33 -6.86 20.81
CA SER A 381 22.85 -6.93 22.19
C SER A 381 23.40 -5.60 22.73
N GLU A 382 23.69 -4.64 21.84
CA GLU A 382 24.26 -3.33 22.17
C GLU A 382 23.22 -2.20 22.35
N LEU A 383 21.92 -2.49 22.20
CA LEU A 383 20.85 -1.47 22.24
C LEU A 383 20.87 -0.60 23.51
N GLY A 384 21.08 -1.20 24.69
CA GLY A 384 20.90 -0.56 26.00
C GLY A 384 21.46 0.87 26.13
N PRO A 385 22.78 1.10 26.14
CA PRO A 385 23.35 2.45 26.33
C PRO A 385 23.38 3.30 25.04
N ARG A 386 22.84 2.82 23.91
CA ARG A 386 22.99 3.44 22.59
C ARG A 386 21.67 3.77 21.89
N THR A 387 20.51 3.63 22.54
CA THR A 387 19.22 4.02 21.96
C THR A 387 19.06 5.54 21.86
N PRO A 388 18.58 6.09 20.72
CA PRO A 388 18.32 5.40 19.46
C PRO A 388 19.60 5.05 18.68
N CYS A 389 19.63 3.92 17.98
CA CYS A 389 20.79 3.48 17.18
C CYS A 389 20.42 3.01 15.77
N LEU A 390 21.43 2.97 14.89
CA LEU A 390 21.37 2.38 13.57
C LEU A 390 22.17 1.07 13.54
N THR A 391 21.62 0.05 12.88
CA THR A 391 22.27 -1.25 12.68
C THR A 391 22.22 -1.64 11.19
N PRO A 392 23.06 -2.58 10.72
CA PRO A 392 22.91 -3.12 9.37
C PRO A 392 21.49 -3.68 9.16
N ALA A 393 20.91 -3.44 7.99
CA ALA A 393 19.55 -3.88 7.72
C ALA A 393 19.41 -5.41 7.79
N THR A 394 18.29 -5.83 8.37
CA THR A 394 17.85 -7.22 8.43
C THR A 394 16.80 -7.48 7.34
N PRO A 395 16.76 -8.69 6.74
CA PRO A 395 15.68 -9.06 5.83
C PRO A 395 14.32 -8.90 6.49
N GLU A 396 13.32 -8.52 5.70
CA GLU A 396 11.94 -8.50 6.19
C GLU A 396 11.50 -9.92 6.58
N PRO A 397 10.95 -10.12 7.79
CA PRO A 397 10.42 -11.42 8.22
C PRO A 397 9.40 -11.97 7.22
N GLN A 398 9.52 -13.25 6.89
CA GLN A 398 8.59 -13.86 5.95
C GLN A 398 7.20 -13.96 6.59
N GLY A 399 6.16 -13.59 5.83
CA GLY A 399 4.78 -13.74 6.27
C GLY A 399 4.18 -12.53 6.98
N LEU A 400 4.86 -11.37 7.04
CA LEU A 400 4.25 -10.11 7.51
C LEU A 400 3.08 -9.62 6.62
N ARG A 401 3.07 -10.03 5.34
CA ARG A 401 2.03 -9.61 4.39
C ARG A 401 0.63 -10.08 4.81
N GLY A 402 -0.36 -9.19 4.72
CA GLY A 402 -1.75 -9.54 5.02
C GLY A 402 -2.31 -10.67 4.14
N ALA A 403 -3.36 -11.34 4.61
CA ALA A 403 -4.03 -12.43 3.90
C ALA A 403 -5.07 -11.98 2.85
N ALA A 404 -5.38 -10.68 2.82
CA ALA A 404 -6.40 -10.13 1.93
C ALA A 404 -5.89 -10.06 0.49
N TYR A 405 -6.74 -10.47 -0.47
CA TYR A 405 -6.45 -10.48 -1.91
C TYR A 405 -7.41 -9.54 -2.66
N GLU A 406 -7.04 -9.15 -3.87
CA GLU A 406 -7.69 -8.04 -4.59
C GLU A 406 -9.18 -8.26 -4.86
N THR A 407 -9.54 -9.49 -5.23
CA THR A 407 -10.93 -9.86 -5.55
C THR A 407 -11.79 -10.20 -4.34
N LEU A 408 -11.28 -10.00 -3.12
CA LEU A 408 -12.00 -10.33 -1.88
C LEU A 408 -13.20 -9.38 -1.69
N ASP A 409 -14.38 -9.96 -1.50
CA ASP A 409 -15.56 -9.27 -0.95
C ASP A 409 -15.77 -9.69 0.51
N THR A 410 -16.37 -8.81 1.32
CA THR A 410 -16.64 -9.11 2.73
C THR A 410 -17.56 -10.33 2.85
N ASN A 411 -17.23 -11.20 3.80
CA ASN A 411 -18.06 -12.33 4.24
C ASN A 411 -18.97 -11.97 5.43
N ALA A 412 -18.96 -10.70 5.84
CA ALA A 412 -19.83 -10.09 6.84
C ALA A 412 -20.68 -9.00 6.20
N GLY A 413 -21.91 -8.84 6.69
CA GLY A 413 -22.85 -7.83 6.22
C GLY A 413 -22.38 -6.42 6.54
N ALA A 414 -22.17 -5.61 5.50
CA ALA A 414 -21.54 -4.30 5.60
C ALA A 414 -22.23 -3.32 6.57
N ARG A 415 -23.55 -3.43 6.72
CA ARG A 415 -24.33 -2.55 7.59
C ARG A 415 -23.94 -2.74 9.07
N THR A 416 -23.89 -3.98 9.52
CA THR A 416 -23.58 -4.29 10.92
C THR A 416 -22.07 -4.34 11.17
N MET A 417 -21.29 -4.74 10.16
CA MET A 417 -19.83 -4.79 10.25
C MET A 417 -19.20 -3.42 10.53
N ALA A 418 -19.79 -2.33 10.03
CA ALA A 418 -19.30 -0.96 10.17
C ALA A 418 -19.31 -0.44 11.62
N PHE A 419 -18.43 0.52 11.92
CA PHE A 419 -18.46 1.31 13.16
C PHE A 419 -19.82 2.00 13.34
N THR A 420 -20.30 2.10 14.57
CA THR A 420 -21.67 2.57 14.87
C THR A 420 -21.97 3.98 14.38
N HIS A 421 -20.94 4.82 14.31
CA HIS A 421 -21.06 6.24 13.94
C HIS A 421 -20.71 6.53 12.48
N THR A 422 -20.21 5.55 11.71
CA THR A 422 -19.82 5.77 10.31
C THR A 422 -20.16 4.55 9.46
N PRO A 423 -21.22 4.61 8.62
CA PRO A 423 -21.58 3.48 7.77
C PRO A 423 -20.55 3.26 6.66
N LEU A 424 -20.38 2.00 6.25
CA LEU A 424 -19.60 1.67 5.05
C LEU A 424 -20.26 2.23 3.79
N PRO A 425 -19.49 2.80 2.84
CA PRO A 425 -20.01 3.27 1.56
C PRO A 425 -20.80 2.18 0.81
N MET A 426 -21.85 2.56 0.08
CA MET A 426 -22.60 1.63 -0.77
C MET A 426 -21.86 1.41 -2.08
N ALA A 427 -21.07 0.34 -2.13
CA ALA A 427 -20.36 -0.08 -3.34
C ALA A 427 -20.20 -1.61 -3.34
N ASN A 428 -20.60 -2.27 -4.44
CA ASN A 428 -20.44 -3.71 -4.61
C ASN A 428 -19.46 -3.98 -5.75
N SER A 429 -18.67 -5.06 -5.63
CA SER A 429 -17.86 -5.55 -6.74
C SER A 429 -18.73 -6.04 -7.90
N ILE A 430 -18.19 -6.01 -9.12
CA ILE A 430 -18.86 -6.63 -10.28
C ILE A 430 -19.13 -8.12 -10.03
N GLY A 431 -18.20 -8.80 -9.34
CA GLY A 431 -18.32 -10.20 -8.96
C GLY A 431 -19.53 -10.46 -8.05
N SER A 432 -19.66 -9.70 -6.97
CA SER A 432 -20.78 -9.84 -6.04
C SER A 432 -22.11 -9.43 -6.65
N ILE A 433 -22.13 -8.39 -7.51
CA ILE A 433 -23.35 -8.01 -8.26
C ILE A 433 -23.84 -9.15 -9.16
N ARG A 434 -22.93 -9.81 -9.88
CA ARG A 434 -23.30 -10.94 -10.75
C ARG A 434 -23.84 -12.13 -9.96
N LYS A 435 -23.31 -12.38 -8.76
CA LYS A 435 -23.68 -13.53 -7.92
C LYS A 435 -24.95 -13.28 -7.10
N PHE A 436 -25.07 -12.09 -6.50
CA PHE A 436 -26.07 -11.79 -5.45
C PHE A 436 -26.99 -10.61 -5.79
N GLY A 437 -26.78 -9.96 -6.94
CA GLY A 437 -27.54 -8.78 -7.35
C GLY A 437 -26.95 -7.45 -6.88
N ARG A 438 -27.55 -6.35 -7.35
CA ARG A 438 -27.22 -5.00 -6.91
C ARG A 438 -27.60 -4.80 -5.45
N ASP A 439 -26.90 -3.91 -4.77
CA ASP A 439 -27.13 -3.53 -3.36
C ASP A 439 -27.02 -4.70 -2.37
N ASN A 440 -26.23 -5.72 -2.72
CA ASN A 440 -26.02 -6.86 -1.85
C ASN A 440 -25.20 -6.46 -0.59
N PRO A 441 -25.23 -7.26 0.49
CA PRO A 441 -24.64 -6.89 1.77
C PRO A 441 -23.10 -6.88 1.81
N SER A 442 -22.41 -7.36 0.78
CA SER A 442 -20.93 -7.41 0.76
C SER A 442 -20.31 -6.09 0.32
N ARG A 443 -19.04 -5.84 0.67
CA ARG A 443 -18.21 -4.77 0.10
C ARG A 443 -16.91 -5.33 -0.43
N PRO A 444 -16.39 -4.83 -1.57
CA PRO A 444 -15.08 -5.23 -2.04
C PRO A 444 -13.99 -4.70 -1.09
N ARG A 445 -12.87 -5.42 -1.04
CA ARG A 445 -11.71 -5.10 -0.21
C ARG A 445 -11.27 -3.63 -0.31
N HIS A 446 -11.19 -3.07 -1.51
CA HIS A 446 -10.72 -1.69 -1.70
C HIS A 446 -11.66 -0.66 -1.08
N VAL A 447 -12.98 -0.91 -1.04
CA VAL A 447 -13.95 -0.04 -0.36
C VAL A 447 -13.76 -0.10 1.16
N VAL A 448 -13.54 -1.31 1.70
CA VAL A 448 -13.28 -1.47 3.14
C VAL A 448 -11.95 -0.83 3.54
N LEU A 449 -10.91 -0.98 2.72
CA LEU A 449 -9.61 -0.36 2.96
C LEU A 449 -9.73 1.16 3.00
N ARG A 450 -10.33 1.75 1.95
CA ARG A 450 -10.54 3.20 1.89
C ARG A 450 -11.35 3.71 3.09
N TYR A 451 -12.41 3.00 3.47
CA TYR A 451 -13.20 3.35 4.65
C TYR A 451 -12.37 3.40 5.93
N LEU A 452 -11.50 2.41 6.15
CA LEU A 452 -10.60 2.41 7.31
C LEU A 452 -9.59 3.56 7.21
N GLU A 453 -8.95 3.74 6.05
CA GLU A 453 -7.96 4.80 5.83
C GLU A 453 -8.54 6.18 6.11
N GLU A 454 -9.72 6.50 5.54
CA GLU A 454 -10.41 7.77 5.74
C GLU A 454 -10.74 8.04 7.22
N LEU A 455 -11.17 7.00 7.96
CA LEU A 455 -11.42 7.11 9.40
C LEU A 455 -10.16 7.42 10.21
N PHE A 456 -9.00 6.96 9.74
CA PHE A 456 -7.72 7.17 10.41
C PHE A 456 -7.01 8.47 10.01
N VAL A 457 -7.36 9.11 8.89
CA VAL A 457 -6.73 10.37 8.43
C VAL A 457 -6.56 11.40 9.56
N PRO A 458 -7.59 11.72 10.37
CA PRO A 458 -7.45 12.69 11.46
C PRO A 458 -6.46 12.28 12.56
N PHE A 459 -6.15 10.99 12.66
CA PHE A 459 -5.31 10.39 13.70
C PHE A 459 -3.92 9.96 13.21
N LEU A 460 -3.56 10.25 11.95
CA LEU A 460 -2.24 9.87 11.40
C LEU A 460 -1.06 10.37 12.23
N HIS A 461 -1.20 11.52 12.88
CA HIS A 461 -0.19 12.10 13.78
C HIS A 461 0.07 11.28 15.05
N LEU A 462 -0.78 10.29 15.37
CA LEU A 462 -0.64 9.37 16.49
C LEU A 462 0.01 8.03 16.07
N LEU A 463 0.26 7.82 14.78
CA LEU A 463 0.77 6.56 14.25
C LEU A 463 2.28 6.63 13.98
N VAL A 464 2.95 5.52 14.27
CA VAL A 464 4.34 5.29 13.89
C VAL A 464 4.39 4.12 12.93
N LEU A 465 4.36 4.41 11.62
CA LEU A 465 4.34 3.41 10.55
C LEU A 465 5.74 2.86 10.23
N GLY A 466 5.79 1.80 9.42
CA GLY A 466 7.04 1.13 9.04
C GLY A 466 7.82 0.53 10.23
N THR A 467 7.15 0.33 11.37
CA THR A 467 7.77 0.04 12.65
C THR A 467 7.16 -1.23 13.26
N THR A 468 7.99 -2.14 13.75
CA THR A 468 7.61 -3.32 14.51
C THR A 468 7.90 -3.14 16.00
N VAL A 469 7.04 -3.70 16.85
CA VAL A 469 7.29 -3.85 18.29
C VAL A 469 7.98 -5.19 18.49
N GLU A 470 9.26 -5.17 18.85
CA GLU A 470 10.07 -6.38 18.99
C GLU A 470 10.04 -6.93 20.42
N LYS A 471 9.82 -6.06 21.42
CA LYS A 471 9.73 -6.45 22.83
C LYS A 471 8.88 -5.48 23.64
N ALA A 472 8.15 -6.01 24.60
CA ALA A 472 7.50 -5.30 25.68
C ALA A 472 7.96 -5.87 27.03
N GLU A 473 8.39 -5.01 27.94
CA GLU A 473 8.80 -5.40 29.28
C GLU A 473 8.24 -4.45 30.33
N LYS A 474 7.98 -4.97 31.53
CA LYS A 474 7.57 -4.16 32.68
C LYS A 474 8.82 -3.71 33.42
N THR A 475 8.96 -2.40 33.60
CA THR A 475 10.06 -1.80 34.38
C THR A 475 9.78 -1.83 35.88
N ASP A 476 10.80 -1.62 36.70
CA ASP A 476 10.69 -1.67 38.17
C ASP A 476 9.75 -0.60 38.75
N ASP A 477 9.55 0.51 38.03
CA ASP A 477 8.59 1.58 38.35
C ASP A 477 7.16 1.29 37.87
N GLY A 478 6.92 0.13 37.25
CA GLY A 478 5.61 -0.31 36.81
C GLY A 478 5.16 0.25 35.46
N GLN A 479 6.05 0.84 34.66
CA GLN A 479 5.76 1.22 33.28
C GLN A 479 6.05 0.09 32.29
N TRP A 480 5.52 0.19 31.08
CA TRP A 480 5.82 -0.68 29.94
C TRP A 480 6.89 -0.03 29.08
N LYS A 481 8.05 -0.67 28.95
CA LYS A 481 9.07 -0.28 27.98
C LYS A 481 8.93 -1.11 26.72
N LEU A 482 8.83 -0.44 25.58
CA LEU A 482 8.78 -1.06 24.26
C LEU A 482 10.13 -0.90 23.56
N THR A 483 10.63 -1.97 22.94
CA THR A 483 11.73 -1.91 21.97
C THR A 483 11.15 -1.90 20.57
N LEU A 484 11.43 -0.83 19.83
CA LEU A 484 10.85 -0.50 18.53
C LEU A 484 11.90 -0.59 17.43
N HIS A 485 11.48 -1.05 16.26
CA HIS A 485 12.37 -1.34 15.14
C HIS A 485 11.75 -0.86 13.83
N ARG A 486 12.46 0.02 13.11
CA ARG A 486 12.11 0.49 11.77
C ARG A 486 13.16 0.05 10.78
N ARG A 487 12.75 -0.76 9.79
CA ARG A 487 13.66 -1.32 8.79
C ARG A 487 13.95 -0.32 7.67
N ASN A 488 15.12 -0.46 7.04
CA ASN A 488 15.50 0.22 5.79
C ASN A 488 15.33 1.76 5.80
N VAL A 489 15.78 2.44 6.85
CA VAL A 489 15.63 3.91 6.98
C VAL A 489 16.60 4.74 6.12
N GLU A 490 17.68 4.13 5.63
CA GLU A 490 18.64 4.76 4.73
C GLU A 490 18.67 4.00 3.39
N HIS A 491 18.11 4.60 2.34
CA HIS A 491 18.27 4.13 0.97
C HIS A 491 19.37 4.95 0.27
N GLY A 492 20.57 4.38 0.17
CA GLY A 492 21.66 4.91 -0.64
C GLY A 492 22.32 3.79 -1.41
N THR A 493 22.58 3.98 -2.70
CA THR A 493 23.24 2.98 -3.57
C THR A 493 24.70 2.69 -3.15
N SER A 494 25.27 3.51 -2.27
CA SER A 494 26.64 3.42 -1.75
C SER A 494 26.75 3.02 -0.27
N ASN A 495 25.64 2.97 0.48
CA ASN A 495 25.61 2.52 1.88
C ASN A 495 24.68 1.31 2.01
N PRO A 496 25.07 0.25 2.76
CA PRO A 496 24.11 -0.80 3.09
C PRO A 496 22.92 -0.18 3.83
N SER A 497 21.70 -0.58 3.46
CA SER A 497 20.48 -0.19 4.18
C SER A 497 20.70 -0.37 5.68
N LYS A 498 20.18 0.56 6.47
CA LYS A 498 20.25 0.50 7.93
C LYS A 498 18.87 0.39 8.54
N ASP A 499 18.81 -0.32 9.65
CA ASP A 499 17.64 -0.41 10.51
C ASP A 499 17.81 0.53 11.70
N TYR A 500 16.73 1.22 12.07
CA TYR A 500 16.66 2.17 13.17
C TYR A 500 15.93 1.56 14.37
N TRP A 501 16.55 1.65 15.54
CA TRP A 501 16.06 1.05 16.77
C TRP A 501 15.97 2.07 17.89
N TRP A 502 14.92 2.01 18.69
CA TRP A 502 14.75 2.89 19.86
C TRP A 502 13.84 2.25 20.93
N GLU A 503 13.79 2.86 22.11
CA GLU A 503 12.93 2.45 23.20
C GLU A 503 12.00 3.59 23.62
N GLU A 504 10.78 3.24 24.02
CA GLU A 504 9.78 4.18 24.57
C GLU A 504 9.08 3.57 25.79
N GLN A 505 8.60 4.42 26.70
CA GLN A 505 7.94 4.00 27.94
C GLN A 505 6.50 4.51 28.01
N PHE A 506 5.60 3.65 28.50
CA PHE A 506 4.16 3.90 28.56
C PHE A 506 3.56 3.38 29.86
N ASP A 507 2.53 4.04 30.38
CA ASP A 507 1.83 3.57 31.58
C ASP A 507 1.00 2.31 31.32
N ALA A 508 0.49 2.14 30.09
CA ALA A 508 -0.33 1.02 29.66
C ALA A 508 0.01 0.56 28.23
N LEU A 509 -0.19 -0.72 27.96
CA LEU A 509 -0.01 -1.35 26.65
C LEU A 509 -1.35 -1.95 26.17
N VAL A 510 -1.83 -1.49 25.02
CA VAL A 510 -3.00 -2.05 24.36
C VAL A 510 -2.55 -2.78 23.09
N VAL A 511 -2.71 -4.10 23.07
CA VAL A 511 -2.31 -4.96 21.97
C VAL A 511 -3.49 -5.15 21.00
N ALA A 512 -3.31 -4.66 19.78
CA ALA A 512 -4.27 -4.82 18.68
C ALA A 512 -3.60 -5.39 17.41
N SER A 513 -2.61 -6.30 17.59
CA SER A 513 -1.80 -6.89 16.51
C SER A 513 -2.56 -7.87 15.60
N GLY A 514 -3.83 -8.16 15.91
CA GLY A 514 -4.63 -9.14 15.18
C GLY A 514 -4.20 -10.59 15.42
N HIS A 515 -4.89 -11.52 14.77
CA HIS A 515 -4.69 -12.96 14.99
C HIS A 515 -4.77 -13.81 13.70
N PHE A 516 -4.58 -13.17 12.54
CA PHE A 516 -4.62 -13.81 11.21
C PHE A 516 -3.33 -13.61 10.41
N THR A 517 -2.18 -13.69 11.09
CA THR A 517 -0.85 -13.50 10.47
C THR A 517 -0.08 -14.81 10.36
N VAL A 518 0.03 -15.59 11.44
CA VAL A 518 0.82 -16.84 11.46
C VAL A 518 -0.03 -18.02 10.97
N PRO A 519 0.28 -18.67 9.84
CA PRO A 519 -0.47 -19.82 9.33
C PRO A 519 -0.54 -20.99 10.33
N ASN A 520 -1.70 -21.63 10.43
CA ASN A 520 -1.86 -22.85 11.21
C ASN A 520 -1.65 -24.08 10.34
N ILE A 521 -0.43 -24.61 10.31
CA ILE A 521 -0.12 -25.86 9.59
C ILE A 521 -0.23 -27.06 10.53
N PRO A 522 -1.12 -28.04 10.25
CA PRO A 522 -1.25 -29.24 11.08
C PRO A 522 -0.03 -30.15 10.94
N ASN A 523 0.29 -30.87 12.01
CA ASN A 523 1.32 -31.92 11.95
C ASN A 523 0.76 -33.14 11.19
N ILE A 524 1.29 -33.38 9.98
CA ILE A 524 0.92 -34.49 9.10
C ILE A 524 2.18 -35.30 8.81
N GLU A 525 2.08 -36.64 8.89
CA GLU A 525 3.19 -37.53 8.58
C GLU A 525 3.73 -37.27 7.17
N GLY A 526 5.06 -37.12 7.05
CA GLY A 526 5.77 -36.91 5.78
C GLY A 526 5.62 -35.51 5.14
N LEU A 527 4.88 -34.59 5.77
CA LEU A 527 4.69 -33.22 5.24
C LEU A 527 6.02 -32.46 5.10
N VAL A 528 6.86 -32.44 6.14
CA VAL A 528 8.15 -31.71 6.13
C VAL A 528 9.10 -32.24 5.05
N GLU A 529 9.21 -33.56 4.94
CA GLU A 529 10.01 -34.23 3.91
C GLU A 529 9.51 -33.85 2.51
N THR A 530 8.21 -33.96 2.28
CA THR A 530 7.61 -33.67 0.97
C THR A 530 7.70 -32.19 0.60
N CYS A 531 7.54 -31.27 1.57
CA CYS A 531 7.74 -29.83 1.35
C CYS A 531 9.18 -29.50 0.98
N THR A 532 10.15 -30.23 1.53
CA THR A 532 11.57 -30.02 1.21
C THR A 532 11.88 -30.43 -0.23
N GLU A 533 11.28 -31.53 -0.70
CA GLU A 533 11.47 -32.02 -2.07
C GLU A 533 10.66 -31.23 -3.11
N PHE A 534 9.44 -30.81 -2.75
CA PHE A 534 8.53 -30.11 -3.64
C PHE A 534 7.96 -28.81 -3.01
N PRO A 535 8.80 -27.80 -2.73
CA PRO A 535 8.36 -26.58 -2.04
C PRO A 535 7.24 -25.85 -2.79
N ASP A 536 7.27 -25.87 -4.12
CA ASP A 536 6.28 -25.18 -4.97
C ASP A 536 4.90 -25.84 -4.95
N LYS A 537 4.73 -27.03 -4.37
CA LYS A 537 3.43 -27.74 -4.31
C LYS A 537 2.57 -27.32 -3.13
N PHE A 538 3.09 -26.55 -2.18
CA PHE A 538 2.39 -26.25 -0.94
C PHE A 538 2.06 -24.77 -0.86
N GLU A 539 0.91 -24.48 -0.25
CA GLU A 539 0.45 -23.10 -0.04
C GLU A 539 -0.48 -23.03 1.17
N HIS A 540 -0.51 -21.89 1.86
CA HIS A 540 -1.55 -21.59 2.85
C HIS A 540 -2.51 -20.56 2.25
N SER A 541 -3.79 -20.55 2.63
CA SER A 541 -4.78 -19.60 2.10
C SER A 541 -4.41 -18.13 2.33
N LYS A 542 -3.50 -17.84 3.26
CA LYS A 542 -2.88 -16.52 3.46
C LYS A 542 -2.11 -16.03 2.21
N SER A 543 -1.48 -16.95 1.48
CA SER A 543 -0.66 -16.67 0.30
C SER A 543 -1.48 -16.48 -0.97
N TRP A 544 -2.75 -16.89 -0.97
CA TRP A 544 -3.63 -16.83 -2.15
C TRP A 544 -3.77 -15.39 -2.67
N ARG A 545 -3.67 -15.22 -4.00
CA ARG A 545 -3.81 -13.91 -4.67
C ARG A 545 -4.75 -13.92 -5.87
N SER A 546 -4.64 -14.91 -6.74
CA SER A 546 -5.42 -14.99 -7.98
C SER A 546 -5.67 -16.43 -8.40
N GLN A 547 -6.66 -16.64 -9.27
CA GLN A 547 -7.03 -17.95 -9.82
C GLN A 547 -6.06 -18.46 -10.91
N ALA A 548 -5.28 -17.58 -11.54
CA ALA A 548 -4.59 -17.86 -12.80
C ALA A 548 -3.59 -19.03 -12.68
N SER A 549 -2.89 -19.14 -11.55
CA SER A 549 -1.89 -20.18 -11.30
C SER A 549 -2.46 -21.59 -11.12
N TYR A 550 -3.79 -21.74 -11.02
CA TYR A 550 -4.47 -23.01 -10.71
C TYR A 550 -5.24 -23.60 -11.89
N VAL A 551 -5.26 -22.90 -13.03
CA VAL A 551 -5.93 -23.37 -14.25
C VAL A 551 -5.32 -24.70 -14.70
N ASN A 552 -6.17 -25.70 -14.91
CA ASN A 552 -5.79 -27.06 -15.33
C ASN A 552 -4.75 -27.74 -14.41
N LYS A 553 -4.75 -27.39 -13.11
CA LYS A 553 -3.93 -28.04 -12.08
C LYS A 553 -4.74 -29.02 -11.25
N LYS A 554 -4.13 -30.08 -10.75
CA LYS A 554 -4.73 -31.04 -9.82
C LYS A 554 -4.55 -30.56 -8.38
N ILE A 555 -5.64 -30.21 -7.71
CA ILE A 555 -5.61 -29.46 -6.45
C ILE A 555 -6.24 -30.24 -5.30
N VAL A 556 -5.63 -30.17 -4.12
CA VAL A 556 -6.21 -30.59 -2.83
C VAL A 556 -6.31 -29.37 -1.90
N ILE A 557 -7.52 -29.07 -1.42
CA ILE A 557 -7.76 -28.07 -0.37
C ILE A 557 -7.89 -28.78 0.97
N VAL A 558 -7.19 -28.29 2.00
CA VAL A 558 -7.23 -28.82 3.37
C VAL A 558 -7.92 -27.80 4.27
N GLY A 559 -9.14 -28.09 4.70
CA GLY A 559 -9.93 -27.19 5.55
C GLY A 559 -11.43 -27.25 5.25
N GLY A 560 -12.23 -26.77 6.20
CA GLY A 560 -13.70 -26.72 6.08
C GLY A 560 -14.31 -25.41 6.59
N GLY A 561 -13.50 -24.36 6.72
CA GLY A 561 -13.93 -23.01 7.12
C GLY A 561 -14.25 -22.11 5.93
N ILE A 562 -14.48 -20.82 6.20
CA ILE A 562 -14.85 -19.83 5.17
C ILE A 562 -13.78 -19.74 4.07
N SER A 563 -12.49 -19.69 4.43
CA SER A 563 -11.41 -19.63 3.43
C SER A 563 -11.39 -20.84 2.49
N ALA A 564 -11.75 -22.03 2.98
CA ALA A 564 -11.86 -23.21 2.12
C ALA A 564 -13.05 -23.11 1.17
N ALA A 565 -14.18 -22.54 1.63
CA ALA A 565 -15.36 -22.34 0.78
C ALA A 565 -15.12 -21.31 -0.33
N ASP A 566 -14.41 -20.22 -0.01
CA ASP A 566 -13.98 -19.23 -1.01
C ASP A 566 -13.11 -19.87 -2.10
N LEU A 567 -12.09 -20.65 -1.69
CA LEU A 567 -11.22 -21.36 -2.63
C LEU A 567 -12.00 -22.38 -3.47
N VAL A 568 -12.98 -23.08 -2.89
CA VAL A 568 -13.83 -24.02 -3.63
C VAL A 568 -14.68 -23.29 -4.67
N GLU A 569 -15.31 -22.16 -4.31
CA GLU A 569 -16.08 -21.32 -5.24
C GLU A 569 -15.21 -20.84 -6.41
N ASP A 570 -13.98 -20.42 -6.13
CA ASP A 570 -13.08 -19.88 -7.14
C ASP A 570 -12.42 -20.95 -8.03
N LEU A 571 -12.17 -22.15 -7.48
CA LEU A 571 -11.36 -23.17 -8.17
C LEU A 571 -12.17 -24.24 -8.89
N HIS A 572 -13.41 -24.55 -8.46
CA HIS A 572 -14.07 -25.78 -8.89
C HIS A 572 -14.28 -25.92 -10.40
N GLN A 573 -14.33 -24.80 -11.15
CA GLN A 573 -14.56 -24.81 -12.61
C GLN A 573 -13.27 -24.78 -13.44
N ILE A 574 -12.13 -24.38 -12.86
CA ILE A 574 -10.92 -24.08 -13.62
C ILE A 574 -9.81 -25.13 -13.45
N VAL A 575 -9.88 -25.94 -12.40
CA VAL A 575 -8.86 -26.94 -12.08
C VAL A 575 -9.01 -28.20 -12.94
N LYS A 576 -7.93 -28.99 -13.03
CA LYS A 576 -7.95 -30.33 -13.63
C LYS A 576 -8.71 -31.26 -12.69
N GLY A 577 -10.01 -31.39 -12.99
CA GLY A 577 -10.97 -32.04 -12.11
C GLY A 577 -10.65 -33.50 -11.76
N PRO A 578 -11.14 -33.97 -10.59
CA PRO A 578 -11.93 -33.22 -9.62
C PRO A 578 -11.09 -32.33 -8.67
N LEU A 579 -11.72 -31.29 -8.12
CA LEU A 579 -11.20 -30.51 -7.00
C LEU A 579 -11.40 -31.31 -5.70
N TYR A 580 -10.33 -31.65 -5.00
CA TYR A 580 -10.43 -32.44 -3.78
C TYR A 580 -10.44 -31.55 -2.53
N VAL A 581 -11.31 -31.85 -1.58
CA VAL A 581 -11.45 -31.08 -0.33
C VAL A 581 -11.38 -32.02 0.88
N SER A 582 -10.31 -31.93 1.66
CA SER A 582 -10.12 -32.68 2.91
C SER A 582 -10.65 -31.87 4.10
N ARG A 583 -11.68 -32.39 4.78
CA ARG A 583 -12.36 -31.69 5.89
C ARG A 583 -12.70 -32.60 7.06
N ARG A 584 -12.77 -32.02 8.27
CA ARG A 584 -13.06 -32.73 9.54
C ARG A 584 -14.51 -32.56 10.05
N SER A 585 -15.17 -31.47 9.66
CA SER A 585 -16.43 -31.04 10.25
C SER A 585 -17.26 -30.23 9.25
N ASP A 586 -18.58 -30.32 9.36
CA ASP A 586 -19.53 -29.54 8.57
C ASP A 586 -19.83 -28.21 9.26
N VAL A 587 -19.86 -27.12 8.49
CA VAL A 587 -20.35 -25.80 8.91
C VAL A 587 -21.62 -25.53 8.11
N GLY A 588 -22.75 -25.37 8.80
CA GLY A 588 -24.08 -25.47 8.17
C GLY A 588 -24.31 -24.59 6.94
N PHE A 589 -23.90 -23.31 6.98
CA PHE A 589 -24.07 -22.38 5.83
C PHE A 589 -23.07 -22.60 4.69
N LEU A 590 -22.07 -23.47 4.87
CA LEU A 590 -21.06 -23.79 3.85
C LEU A 590 -21.34 -25.11 3.11
N GLU A 591 -22.34 -25.88 3.53
CA GLU A 591 -22.62 -27.21 2.97
C GLU A 591 -22.84 -27.16 1.45
N ASP A 592 -23.41 -26.05 0.95
CA ASP A 592 -23.65 -25.92 -0.47
C ASP A 592 -22.37 -25.73 -1.31
N ALA A 593 -21.30 -25.18 -0.73
CA ALA A 593 -19.99 -25.06 -1.39
C ALA A 593 -19.36 -26.44 -1.63
N TRP A 594 -19.49 -27.35 -0.67
CA TRP A 594 -18.83 -28.66 -0.70
C TRP A 594 -19.41 -29.64 -1.71
N CYS A 595 -20.60 -29.35 -2.25
CA CYS A 595 -21.20 -30.14 -3.34
C CYS A 595 -21.45 -29.28 -4.59
N LEU A 596 -20.60 -28.29 -4.84
CA LEU A 596 -20.48 -27.70 -6.17
C LEU A 596 -20.02 -28.75 -7.20
N PRO A 597 -20.30 -28.53 -8.50
CA PRO A 597 -19.82 -29.41 -9.56
C PRO A 597 -18.31 -29.59 -9.51
N ASN A 598 -17.83 -30.79 -9.85
CA ASN A 598 -16.40 -31.13 -9.89
C ASN A 598 -15.70 -31.19 -8.51
N VAL A 599 -16.44 -31.06 -7.39
CA VAL A 599 -15.88 -31.15 -6.03
C VAL A 599 -16.01 -32.57 -5.47
N VAL A 600 -14.93 -33.10 -4.90
CA VAL A 600 -14.88 -34.39 -4.21
C VAL A 600 -14.38 -34.20 -2.79
N ASN A 601 -15.23 -34.51 -1.82
CA ASN A 601 -14.89 -34.48 -0.40
C ASN A 601 -14.07 -35.70 0.00
N LYS A 602 -13.09 -35.49 0.88
CA LYS A 602 -12.21 -36.50 1.45
C LYS A 602 -12.18 -36.38 2.97
N THR A 603 -11.91 -37.51 3.64
CA THR A 603 -11.58 -37.52 5.07
C THR A 603 -10.28 -36.76 5.35
N THR A 604 -9.91 -36.59 6.61
CA THR A 604 -8.66 -35.91 6.95
C THR A 604 -7.45 -36.66 6.38
N ILE A 605 -6.38 -35.93 6.10
CA ILE A 605 -5.13 -36.50 5.59
C ILE A 605 -4.46 -37.32 6.72
N SER A 606 -4.01 -38.52 6.40
CA SER A 606 -3.17 -39.34 7.28
C SER A 606 -1.69 -39.09 7.01
N ARG A 607 -1.28 -39.03 5.73
CA ARG A 607 0.11 -38.90 5.31
C ARG A 607 0.24 -38.15 3.98
N ILE A 608 1.34 -37.42 3.84
CA ILE A 608 1.79 -36.82 2.57
C ILE A 608 3.17 -37.37 2.27
N SER A 609 3.43 -37.77 1.03
CA SER A 609 4.73 -38.33 0.63
C SER A 609 5.17 -37.81 -0.74
N PRO A 610 6.49 -37.81 -1.05
CA PRO A 610 6.99 -37.40 -2.35
C PRO A 610 6.74 -38.44 -3.47
N ALA A 611 6.29 -39.64 -3.11
CA ALA A 611 6.01 -40.72 -4.06
C ALA A 611 5.07 -40.25 -5.20
N ASP A 612 5.29 -40.80 -6.39
CA ASP A 612 4.53 -40.50 -7.62
C ASP A 612 4.38 -38.99 -7.92
N GLY A 613 5.42 -38.22 -7.59
CA GLY A 613 5.45 -36.78 -7.76
C GLY A 613 4.53 -36.03 -6.80
N GLY A 614 4.30 -36.56 -5.60
CA GLY A 614 3.47 -35.97 -4.55
C GLY A 614 2.14 -36.70 -4.36
N THR A 615 2.06 -37.48 -3.28
CA THR A 615 0.91 -38.30 -2.92
C THR A 615 0.28 -37.84 -1.61
N VAL A 616 -1.05 -37.76 -1.60
CA VAL A 616 -1.87 -37.44 -0.42
C VAL A 616 -2.71 -38.66 -0.06
N GLU A 617 -2.50 -39.20 1.14
CA GLU A 617 -3.23 -40.33 1.70
C GLU A 617 -4.24 -39.84 2.74
N PHE A 618 -5.45 -40.41 2.72
CA PHE A 618 -6.55 -40.03 3.60
C PHE A 618 -6.83 -41.12 4.64
N GLN A 619 -7.49 -40.75 5.74
CA GLN A 619 -7.85 -41.68 6.82
C GLN A 619 -8.77 -42.83 6.37
N ASP A 620 -9.54 -42.64 5.30
CA ASP A 620 -10.37 -43.69 4.69
C ASP A 620 -9.59 -44.70 3.83
N GLY A 621 -8.26 -44.56 3.75
CA GLY A 621 -7.37 -45.43 2.98
C GLY A 621 -7.31 -45.09 1.49
N THR A 622 -8.03 -44.07 1.02
CA THR A 622 -7.90 -43.59 -0.36
C THR A 622 -6.66 -42.70 -0.51
N SER A 623 -6.14 -42.59 -1.73
CA SER A 623 -5.00 -41.72 -2.05
C SER A 623 -5.19 -40.93 -3.35
N ILE A 624 -4.43 -39.85 -3.49
CA ILE A 624 -4.35 -39.04 -4.70
C ILE A 624 -2.88 -38.79 -5.01
N ASN A 625 -2.43 -39.22 -6.20
CA ASN A 625 -1.05 -39.10 -6.65
C ASN A 625 -0.88 -37.93 -7.63
N GLY A 626 0.35 -37.44 -7.81
CA GLY A 626 0.69 -36.39 -8.77
C GLY A 626 -0.08 -35.09 -8.56
N VAL A 627 -0.24 -34.66 -7.30
CA VAL A 627 -0.91 -33.41 -6.96
C VAL A 627 -0.04 -32.22 -7.39
N ASP A 628 -0.63 -31.21 -8.04
CA ASP A 628 0.09 -30.01 -8.46
C ASP A 628 0.19 -28.98 -7.32
N LYS A 629 -0.88 -28.83 -6.52
CA LYS A 629 -0.89 -27.98 -5.33
C LYS A 629 -1.74 -28.56 -4.19
N ILE A 630 -1.27 -28.36 -2.96
CA ILE A 630 -1.97 -28.61 -1.70
C ILE A 630 -2.12 -27.27 -0.98
N ILE A 631 -3.37 -26.82 -0.82
CA ILE A 631 -3.71 -25.52 -0.23
C ILE A 631 -4.27 -25.71 1.18
N PHE A 632 -3.55 -25.26 2.19
CA PHE A 632 -3.97 -25.27 3.58
C PHE A 632 -4.86 -24.06 3.89
N ALA A 633 -6.16 -24.31 4.05
CA ALA A 633 -7.15 -23.36 4.53
C ALA A 633 -7.51 -23.68 6.01
N THR A 634 -6.46 -23.84 6.83
CA THR A 634 -6.51 -24.40 8.19
C THR A 634 -6.48 -23.35 9.30
N GLY A 635 -6.62 -22.07 8.94
CA GLY A 635 -6.68 -20.95 9.88
C GLY A 635 -5.30 -20.49 10.35
N TYR A 636 -5.24 -19.91 11.55
CA TYR A 636 -4.05 -19.21 12.03
C TYR A 636 -3.73 -19.56 13.49
N LYS A 637 -2.46 -19.40 13.85
CA LYS A 637 -1.97 -19.46 15.23
C LYS A 637 -1.98 -18.06 15.85
N LEU A 638 -2.41 -17.95 17.09
CA LEU A 638 -2.25 -16.73 17.89
C LEU A 638 -0.75 -16.51 18.13
N SER A 639 -0.32 -15.25 18.06
CA SER A 639 1.09 -14.89 18.12
C SER A 639 1.26 -13.56 18.83
N TYR A 640 2.00 -13.58 19.94
CA TYR A 640 2.33 -12.40 20.74
C TYR A 640 3.82 -12.44 21.15
N PRO A 641 4.75 -12.49 20.18
CA PRO A 641 6.17 -12.78 20.42
C PRO A 641 6.90 -11.70 21.25
N PHE A 642 6.34 -10.50 21.28
CA PHE A 642 6.88 -9.36 21.99
C PHE A 642 6.48 -9.33 23.48
N LEU A 643 5.51 -10.15 23.92
CA LEU A 643 5.11 -10.18 25.33
C LEU A 643 6.13 -10.93 26.19
N PRO A 644 6.35 -10.53 27.45
CA PRO A 644 7.40 -11.10 28.30
C PRO A 644 7.02 -12.47 28.91
N PHE A 645 5.96 -13.11 28.42
CA PHE A 645 5.45 -14.39 28.91
C PHE A 645 4.76 -15.17 27.79
N GLU A 646 4.62 -16.48 27.96
CA GLU A 646 3.87 -17.33 27.03
C GLU A 646 2.36 -17.06 27.15
N ALA A 647 1.84 -16.20 26.27
CA ALA A 647 0.43 -15.80 26.29
C ALA A 647 -0.51 -16.84 25.64
N VAL A 648 0.02 -17.69 24.76
CA VAL A 648 -0.76 -18.61 23.92
C VAL A 648 -0.55 -20.06 24.36
N THR A 649 -1.63 -20.77 24.65
CA THR A 649 -1.56 -22.19 25.01
C THR A 649 -1.25 -23.08 23.80
N PRO A 650 -0.81 -24.35 24.00
CA PRO A 650 -0.64 -25.31 22.89
C PRO A 650 -1.92 -25.58 22.08
N GLN A 651 -3.10 -25.28 22.64
CA GLN A 651 -4.41 -25.38 21.97
C GLN A 651 -4.87 -24.05 21.35
N ASN A 652 -3.93 -23.13 21.09
CA ASN A 652 -4.17 -21.89 20.36
C ASN A 652 -5.15 -20.90 21.05
N ARG A 653 -5.11 -20.84 22.38
CA ARG A 653 -5.94 -19.95 23.21
C ARG A 653 -5.09 -18.87 23.88
N LEU A 654 -5.57 -17.64 23.91
CA LEU A 654 -4.97 -16.57 24.73
C LEU A 654 -5.42 -16.75 26.19
N ALA A 655 -4.48 -16.99 27.10
CA ALA A 655 -4.76 -17.29 28.50
C ALA A 655 -4.48 -16.11 29.45
N GLY A 656 -5.28 -15.99 30.51
CA GLY A 656 -5.11 -14.98 31.56
C GLY A 656 -5.62 -13.60 31.17
N PHE A 657 -6.69 -13.50 30.39
CA PHE A 657 -7.31 -12.23 30.00
C PHE A 657 -8.81 -12.22 30.29
N TYR A 658 -9.20 -11.43 31.30
CA TYR A 658 -10.58 -11.25 31.72
C TYR A 658 -11.40 -10.58 30.61
N GLN A 659 -12.59 -11.14 30.34
CA GLN A 659 -13.50 -10.68 29.27
C GLN A 659 -12.84 -10.61 27.89
N HIS A 660 -11.80 -11.42 27.68
CA HIS A 660 -10.95 -11.44 26.48
C HIS A 660 -10.15 -10.15 26.25
N ILE A 661 -10.07 -9.25 27.24
CA ILE A 661 -9.50 -7.89 27.09
C ILE A 661 -8.41 -7.62 28.12
N PHE A 662 -8.70 -7.69 29.41
CA PHE A 662 -7.82 -7.17 30.45
C PHE A 662 -6.93 -8.28 31.03
N ARG A 663 -5.62 -8.06 31.09
CA ARG A 663 -4.71 -9.04 31.70
C ARG A 663 -5.06 -9.20 33.19
N ILE A 664 -5.31 -10.45 33.59
CA ILE A 664 -5.67 -10.77 34.97
C ILE A 664 -4.54 -10.38 35.92
N GLY A 665 -4.87 -9.55 36.91
CA GLY A 665 -3.94 -9.07 37.93
C GLY A 665 -3.06 -7.88 37.53
N ASP A 666 -2.95 -7.55 36.24
CA ASP A 666 -2.25 -6.34 35.76
C ASP A 666 -2.98 -5.75 34.55
N PRO A 667 -4.09 -5.00 34.75
CA PRO A 667 -4.91 -4.48 33.67
C PRO A 667 -4.27 -3.32 32.92
N SER A 668 -3.01 -2.95 33.24
CA SER A 668 -2.22 -2.05 32.40
C SER A 668 -1.84 -2.69 31.05
N LEU A 669 -2.01 -4.01 30.90
CA LEU A 669 -1.99 -4.72 29.63
C LEU A 669 -3.41 -5.12 29.20
N ALA A 670 -3.82 -4.69 28.01
CA ALA A 670 -5.09 -5.07 27.40
C ALA A 670 -4.91 -5.59 25.97
N VAL A 671 -5.85 -6.41 25.50
CA VAL A 671 -5.93 -6.91 24.12
C VAL A 671 -7.27 -6.51 23.52
N ILE A 672 -7.28 -6.05 22.26
CA ILE A 672 -8.49 -5.77 21.50
C ILE A 672 -8.54 -6.68 20.28
N GLY A 673 -9.73 -7.22 19.99
CA GLY A 673 -10.00 -7.99 18.78
C GLY A 673 -9.73 -9.49 18.87
N GLN A 674 -9.50 -10.05 20.06
CA GLN A 674 -9.26 -11.49 20.25
C GLN A 674 -10.53 -12.36 20.08
N VAL A 675 -11.71 -11.77 20.21
CA VAL A 675 -13.00 -12.48 20.13
C VAL A 675 -13.26 -13.12 18.75
N ARG A 676 -13.99 -14.23 18.73
CA ARG A 676 -14.38 -15.01 17.54
C ARG A 676 -15.89 -15.05 17.37
N ALA A 677 -16.33 -15.33 16.14
CA ALA A 677 -17.74 -15.26 15.71
C ALA A 677 -18.39 -13.93 16.12
N ALA A 678 -17.62 -12.84 15.96
CA ALA A 678 -18.00 -11.51 16.37
C ALA A 678 -18.33 -10.64 15.15
N ILE A 679 -19.08 -9.57 15.37
CA ILE A 679 -19.47 -8.61 14.34
C ILE A 679 -18.30 -7.62 14.12
N SER A 680 -17.22 -8.12 13.52
CA SER A 680 -15.97 -7.44 13.12
C SER A 680 -15.71 -6.06 13.78
N PHE A 681 -15.72 -4.95 13.01
CA PHE A 681 -15.31 -3.63 13.53
C PHE A 681 -16.19 -3.15 14.68
N ARG A 682 -17.48 -3.51 14.67
CA ARG A 682 -18.43 -3.12 15.70
C ARG A 682 -18.03 -3.65 17.08
N ILE A 683 -17.68 -4.93 17.22
CA ILE A 683 -17.26 -5.41 18.55
C ILE A 683 -15.94 -4.76 18.99
N TYR A 684 -15.04 -4.47 18.05
CA TYR A 684 -13.75 -3.84 18.35
C TYR A 684 -13.93 -2.41 18.85
N GLU A 685 -14.93 -1.69 18.32
CA GLU A 685 -15.37 -0.37 18.83
C GLU A 685 -15.77 -0.45 20.31
N TYR A 686 -16.58 -1.44 20.69
CA TYR A 686 -17.05 -1.59 22.08
C TYR A 686 -15.89 -1.93 23.01
N GLN A 687 -14.99 -2.83 22.60
CA GLN A 687 -13.78 -3.13 23.37
C GLN A 687 -12.87 -1.91 23.50
N ALA A 688 -12.66 -1.15 22.42
CA ALA A 688 -11.83 0.05 22.44
C ALA A 688 -12.41 1.15 23.35
N VAL A 689 -13.72 1.35 23.33
CA VAL A 689 -14.40 2.30 24.24
C VAL A 689 -14.29 1.84 25.70
N ALA A 690 -14.46 0.55 25.98
CA ALA A 690 -14.29 -0.01 27.32
C ALA A 690 -12.86 0.19 27.85
N VAL A 691 -11.84 -0.18 27.06
CA VAL A 691 -10.42 -0.04 27.43
C VAL A 691 -10.05 1.43 27.60
N SER A 692 -10.39 2.30 26.64
CA SER A 692 -10.02 3.71 26.72
C SER A 692 -10.65 4.43 27.91
N ARG A 693 -11.90 4.11 28.28
CA ARG A 693 -12.54 4.67 29.46
C ARG A 693 -11.99 4.10 30.76
N PHE A 694 -11.62 2.82 30.79
CA PHE A 694 -10.92 2.23 31.93
C PHE A 694 -9.58 2.92 32.18
N LEU A 695 -8.74 3.04 31.16
CA LEU A 695 -7.43 3.71 31.27
C LEU A 695 -7.55 5.20 31.64
N ALA A 696 -8.67 5.84 31.26
CA ALA A 696 -8.97 7.22 31.64
C ALA A 696 -9.61 7.37 33.04
N GLY A 697 -9.84 6.28 33.78
CA GLY A 697 -10.52 6.30 35.08
C GLY A 697 -12.01 6.68 35.02
N ARG A 698 -12.67 6.33 33.91
CA ARG A 698 -14.08 6.68 33.61
C ARG A 698 -15.02 5.49 33.44
N SER A 699 -14.51 4.26 33.51
CA SER A 699 -15.33 3.04 33.51
C SER A 699 -15.76 2.68 34.94
N LYS A 700 -16.52 1.58 35.08
CA LYS A 700 -16.59 0.85 36.35
C LYS A 700 -15.22 0.25 36.70
N ASP A 701 -15.01 -0.01 37.99
CA ASP A 701 -13.85 -0.76 38.44
C ASP A 701 -13.90 -2.21 37.93
N LEU A 702 -12.74 -2.78 37.62
CA LEU A 702 -12.64 -4.21 37.36
C LEU A 702 -12.89 -5.00 38.64
N PRO A 703 -13.49 -6.21 38.55
CA PRO A 703 -13.65 -7.07 39.72
C PRO A 703 -12.28 -7.52 40.24
N SER A 704 -12.28 -8.10 41.44
CA SER A 704 -11.04 -8.60 42.07
C SER A 704 -10.35 -9.65 41.19
N LYS A 705 -9.04 -9.82 41.37
CA LYS A 705 -8.26 -10.83 40.63
C LYS A 705 -8.89 -12.24 40.73
N ILE A 706 -9.41 -12.61 41.90
CA ILE A 706 -10.05 -13.92 42.13
C ILE A 706 -11.30 -14.07 41.27
N GLU A 707 -12.18 -13.07 41.25
CA GLU A 707 -13.39 -13.08 40.41
C GLU A 707 -13.05 -13.13 38.89
N GLN A 708 -11.93 -12.50 38.49
CA GLN A 708 -11.44 -12.59 37.11
C GLN A 708 -10.94 -14.01 36.75
N GLU A 709 -10.23 -14.67 37.68
CA GLU A 709 -9.75 -16.05 37.52
C GLU A 709 -10.93 -17.04 37.50
N GLU A 710 -11.93 -16.85 38.37
CA GLU A 710 -13.18 -17.63 38.38
C GLU A 710 -13.94 -17.49 37.07
N TRP A 711 -14.00 -16.28 36.48
CA TRP A 711 -14.59 -16.07 35.15
C TRP A 711 -13.86 -16.88 34.07
N GLU A 712 -12.52 -16.92 34.08
CA GLU A 712 -11.75 -17.69 33.11
C GLU A 712 -12.01 -19.20 33.27
N GLU A 713 -12.06 -19.69 34.51
CA GLU A 713 -12.37 -21.10 34.80
C GLU A 713 -13.77 -21.47 34.32
N GLN A 714 -14.79 -20.67 34.62
CA GLN A 714 -16.16 -20.89 34.17
C GLN A 714 -16.25 -20.88 32.64
N ARG A 715 -15.55 -19.95 31.99
CA ARG A 715 -15.51 -19.88 30.53
C ARG A 715 -14.81 -21.11 29.92
N LEU A 716 -13.75 -21.62 30.56
CA LEU A 716 -13.08 -22.87 30.15
C LEU A 716 -14.00 -24.08 30.29
N GLN A 717 -14.78 -24.17 31.37
CA GLN A 717 -15.77 -25.24 31.54
C GLN A 717 -16.88 -25.17 30.48
N TYR A 718 -17.27 -23.95 30.09
CA TYR A 718 -18.34 -23.72 29.13
C TYR A 718 -17.92 -23.90 27.66
N LYS A 719 -16.80 -23.31 27.24
CA LYS A 719 -16.33 -23.29 25.83
C LYS A 719 -15.17 -24.24 25.53
N GLY A 720 -14.51 -24.76 26.56
CA GLY A 720 -13.33 -25.62 26.43
C GLY A 720 -12.00 -24.85 26.29
N PRO A 721 -10.87 -25.58 26.20
CA PRO A 721 -9.53 -25.01 26.27
C PRO A 721 -8.95 -24.56 24.91
N THR A 722 -9.70 -24.69 23.82
CA THR A 722 -9.26 -24.36 22.46
C THR A 722 -9.52 -22.89 22.11
N GLU A 723 -9.24 -22.49 20.88
CA GLU A 723 -9.58 -21.17 20.36
C GLU A 723 -11.08 -20.82 20.46
N LEU A 724 -11.96 -21.84 20.58
CA LEU A 724 -13.41 -21.65 20.79
C LEU A 724 -13.74 -20.96 22.12
N PHE A 725 -12.80 -20.92 23.07
CA PHE A 725 -12.90 -20.12 24.30
C PHE A 725 -13.28 -18.65 24.01
N HIS A 726 -12.76 -18.10 22.92
CA HIS A 726 -12.96 -16.72 22.51
C HIS A 726 -14.22 -16.51 21.65
N GLU A 727 -14.98 -17.57 21.34
CA GLU A 727 -16.23 -17.45 20.58
C GLU A 727 -17.32 -16.81 21.44
N ILE A 728 -17.85 -15.67 21.02
CA ILE A 728 -18.90 -14.96 21.79
C ILE A 728 -20.32 -15.42 21.44
N LYS A 729 -20.51 -16.17 20.36
CA LYS A 729 -21.80 -16.81 20.05
C LYS A 729 -22.10 -17.90 21.09
N PRO A 730 -23.34 -18.03 21.62
CA PRO A 730 -24.53 -17.20 21.37
C PRO A 730 -24.67 -15.99 22.33
N ASP A 731 -23.68 -15.77 23.21
CA ASP A 731 -23.66 -14.81 24.33
C ASP A 731 -23.51 -13.33 23.90
N PHE A 732 -24.00 -12.95 22.73
CA PHE A 732 -23.84 -11.60 22.19
C PHE A 732 -24.45 -10.53 23.10
N VAL A 733 -25.70 -10.72 23.52
CA VAL A 733 -26.43 -9.77 24.38
C VAL A 733 -25.64 -9.51 25.67
N ASP A 734 -25.18 -10.57 26.32
CA ASP A 734 -24.44 -10.48 27.58
C ASP A 734 -23.10 -9.79 27.39
N TYR A 735 -22.35 -10.12 26.33
CA TYR A 735 -21.02 -9.56 26.11
C TYR A 735 -21.08 -8.07 25.72
N TYR A 736 -21.95 -7.69 24.77
CA TYR A 736 -22.16 -6.29 24.40
C TYR A 736 -22.75 -5.48 25.56
N GLY A 737 -23.68 -6.07 26.31
CA GLY A 737 -24.27 -5.48 27.51
C GLY A 737 -23.20 -5.21 28.56
N TRP A 738 -22.35 -6.20 28.87
CA TRP A 738 -21.24 -6.06 29.81
C TRP A 738 -20.28 -4.94 29.39
N LEU A 739 -19.87 -4.89 28.12
CA LEU A 739 -18.96 -3.85 27.61
C LEU A 739 -19.55 -2.45 27.78
N ARG A 740 -20.83 -2.27 27.43
CA ARG A 740 -21.53 -1.00 27.54
C ARG A 740 -21.69 -0.58 29.01
N GLU A 741 -22.09 -1.52 29.87
CA GLU A 741 -22.26 -1.27 31.31
C GLU A 741 -20.93 -0.91 31.97
N PHE A 742 -19.86 -1.67 31.67
CA PHE A 742 -18.52 -1.42 32.16
C PHE A 742 -18.00 -0.06 31.69
N ALA A 743 -18.14 0.24 30.39
CA ALA A 743 -17.68 1.50 29.81
C ALA A 743 -18.46 2.74 30.30
N GLY A 744 -19.69 2.57 30.81
CA GLY A 744 -20.51 3.67 31.32
C GLY A 744 -20.98 4.66 30.23
N HIS A 745 -21.35 5.87 30.65
CA HIS A 745 -21.89 6.91 29.77
C HIS A 745 -20.78 7.84 29.23
N PRO A 746 -20.94 8.42 28.03
CA PRO A 746 -20.02 9.44 27.53
C PRO A 746 -20.06 10.71 28.42
N ALA A 747 -18.94 11.44 28.48
CA ALA A 747 -18.78 12.67 29.25
C ALA A 747 -19.29 13.93 28.52
N GLY A 748 -20.03 13.78 27.41
CA GLY A 748 -20.66 14.89 26.69
C GLY A 748 -19.75 15.72 25.78
N LYS A 749 -18.54 15.23 25.47
CA LYS A 749 -17.67 15.87 24.46
C LYS A 749 -18.19 15.62 23.04
N PRO A 750 -17.99 16.53 22.08
CA PRO A 750 -18.49 16.37 20.71
C PRO A 750 -18.03 15.08 19.98
N THR A 751 -16.88 14.55 20.36
CA THR A 751 -16.31 13.32 19.78
C THR A 751 -16.73 12.05 20.50
N GLU A 752 -17.48 12.14 21.59
CA GLU A 752 -17.94 10.99 22.36
C GLU A 752 -19.40 10.66 22.03
N TYR A 753 -19.69 9.39 21.83
CA TYR A 753 -21.05 8.90 21.58
C TYR A 753 -21.40 7.74 22.51
N LEU A 754 -22.70 7.52 22.69
CA LEU A 754 -23.23 6.38 23.41
C LEU A 754 -23.25 5.18 22.47
N LEU A 755 -22.67 4.06 22.92
CA LEU A 755 -22.75 2.81 22.18
C LEU A 755 -24.19 2.27 22.23
N PRO A 756 -24.77 1.88 21.08
CA PRO A 756 -26.12 1.32 21.04
C PRO A 756 -26.23 0.02 21.86
N GLU A 757 -27.45 -0.33 22.24
CA GLU A 757 -27.71 -1.67 22.78
C GLU A 757 -27.63 -2.69 21.65
N PHE A 758 -27.28 -3.93 21.99
CA PHE A 758 -27.27 -5.00 21.01
C PHE A 758 -28.69 -5.27 20.51
N GLU A 759 -28.86 -5.35 19.20
CA GLU A 759 -30.13 -5.69 18.56
C GLU A 759 -30.03 -7.07 17.90
N ASP A 760 -31.05 -7.93 18.07
CA ASP A 760 -31.06 -9.30 17.53
C ASP A 760 -30.91 -9.34 15.99
N ASN A 761 -31.39 -8.30 15.30
CA ASN A 761 -31.28 -8.15 13.86
C ASN A 761 -29.82 -7.98 13.38
N TRP A 762 -28.88 -7.63 14.25
CA TRP A 762 -27.48 -7.43 13.90
C TRP A 762 -26.84 -8.74 13.42
N VAL A 763 -27.13 -9.85 14.11
CA VAL A 763 -26.65 -11.18 13.73
C VAL A 763 -27.23 -11.57 12.38
N GLN A 764 -28.53 -11.34 12.19
CA GLN A 764 -29.19 -11.63 10.92
C GLN A 764 -28.54 -10.84 9.78
N SER A 765 -28.32 -9.54 9.96
CA SER A 765 -27.73 -8.69 8.94
C SER A 765 -26.25 -9.00 8.69
N ASP A 766 -25.50 -9.41 9.70
CA ASP A 766 -24.09 -9.83 9.56
C ASP A 766 -23.96 -11.11 8.70
N ILE A 767 -24.88 -12.08 8.87
CA ILE A 767 -24.84 -13.34 8.12
C ILE A 767 -25.58 -13.29 6.76
N GLU A 768 -26.25 -12.19 6.41
CA GLU A 768 -27.04 -12.08 5.17
C GLU A 768 -26.22 -12.46 3.92
N ILE A 769 -24.94 -12.04 3.86
CA ILE A 769 -24.07 -12.40 2.74
C ILE A 769 -23.72 -13.89 2.70
N LEU A 770 -23.57 -14.55 3.86
CA LEU A 770 -23.33 -15.99 3.93
C LEU A 770 -24.56 -16.77 3.45
N LEU A 771 -25.77 -16.29 3.78
CA LEU A 771 -27.02 -16.87 3.29
C LEU A 771 -27.18 -16.67 1.77
N ALA A 772 -26.83 -15.49 1.24
CA ALA A 772 -26.84 -15.24 -0.20
C ALA A 772 -25.85 -16.15 -0.96
N ARG A 773 -24.66 -16.38 -0.38
CA ARG A 773 -23.69 -17.35 -0.90
C ARG A 773 -24.22 -18.77 -0.93
N GLN A 774 -24.83 -19.21 0.16
CA GLN A 774 -25.46 -20.53 0.23
C GLN A 774 -26.50 -20.73 -0.88
N GLN A 775 -27.39 -19.74 -1.07
CA GLN A 775 -28.41 -19.78 -2.13
C GLN A 775 -27.78 -19.84 -3.53
N TYR A 776 -26.73 -19.05 -3.77
CA TYR A 776 -25.99 -19.06 -5.03
C TYR A 776 -25.37 -20.43 -5.33
N TRP A 777 -24.68 -21.05 -4.36
CA TRP A 777 -24.10 -22.39 -4.54
C TRP A 777 -25.17 -23.46 -4.78
N ALA A 778 -26.29 -23.40 -4.06
CA ALA A 778 -27.42 -24.29 -4.27
C ALA A 778 -27.99 -24.15 -5.70
N ALA A 779 -28.09 -22.93 -6.22
CA ALA A 779 -28.54 -22.67 -7.59
C ALA A 779 -27.56 -23.22 -8.65
N LEU A 780 -26.25 -23.05 -8.45
CA LEU A 780 -25.22 -23.62 -9.34
C LEU A 780 -25.33 -25.16 -9.41
N ARG A 781 -25.50 -25.81 -8.25
CA ARG A 781 -25.70 -27.25 -8.15
C ARG A 781 -26.95 -27.72 -8.90
N ALA A 782 -28.07 -27.03 -8.71
CA ALA A 782 -29.32 -27.36 -9.38
C ALA A 782 -29.20 -27.23 -10.91
N LYS A 783 -28.55 -26.16 -11.39
CA LYS A 783 -28.29 -25.93 -12.82
C LYS A 783 -27.45 -27.05 -13.44
N HIS A 784 -26.39 -27.49 -12.75
CA HIS A 784 -25.54 -28.58 -13.24
C HIS A 784 -26.29 -29.92 -13.30
N ARG A 785 -27.09 -30.26 -12.28
CA ARG A 785 -27.94 -31.48 -12.30
C ARG A 785 -28.92 -31.48 -13.47
N ALA A 786 -29.50 -30.33 -13.79
CA ALA A 786 -30.40 -30.19 -14.93
C ALA A 786 -29.67 -30.40 -16.27
N LEU A 787 -28.46 -29.84 -16.42
CA LEU A 787 -27.63 -30.05 -17.61
C LEU A 787 -27.21 -31.52 -17.78
N ASP A 788 -26.83 -32.20 -16.69
CA ASP A 788 -26.51 -33.64 -16.72
C ASP A 788 -27.72 -34.49 -17.09
N TYR A 789 -28.92 -34.13 -16.60
CA TYR A 789 -30.15 -34.82 -16.97
C TYR A 789 -30.46 -34.66 -18.46
N VAL A 790 -30.34 -33.45 -19.00
CA VAL A 790 -30.53 -33.18 -20.44
C VAL A 790 -29.48 -33.92 -21.28
N ALA A 791 -28.21 -33.91 -20.87
CA ALA A 791 -27.14 -34.62 -21.56
C ALA A 791 -27.38 -36.14 -21.58
N LYS A 792 -27.80 -36.72 -20.45
CA LYS A 792 -28.13 -38.16 -20.35
C LYS A 792 -29.44 -38.54 -21.05
N ALA A 793 -30.38 -37.61 -21.23
CA ALA A 793 -31.61 -37.83 -21.98
C ALA A 793 -31.45 -37.62 -23.50
N SER A 794 -30.30 -37.06 -23.93
CA SER A 794 -29.96 -36.81 -25.35
C SER A 794 -28.99 -37.86 -25.92
N ILE A 795 -28.65 -38.89 -25.13
CA ILE A 795 -27.92 -40.11 -25.52
C ILE A 795 -28.93 -41.25 -25.48
#